data_AF-A0A255HNV2-F1
#
_entry.id   AF-A0A255HNV2-F1
#
_cell.length_a   1.000
_cell.length_b   1.000
_cell.length_c   1.000
_cell.angle_alpha   90.00
_cell.angle_beta   90.00
_cell.angle_gamma   90.00
#
_symmetry.space_group_name_H-M   'P 1'
#
loop_
_entity.id
_entity.type
_entity.pdbx_description
1 polymer ?
#
loop_
_entity_poly.entity_id
_entity_poly.type
_entity_poly.pdbx_seq_one_letter_code
_entity_poly.pdbx_strand_id
1 'polypeptide(L)'
;MSMLAARLLALAAGLACLGALGHYPLGHGWPVWLLYALLPCYFLLLCWRPALWLFALPAMLPVLDLAPWTGWFFFEEIDLLLLLTVACGYWRWRPGTSRMTLAPGARLWLALVSLAALAALLRGLLSVQTPPDGLNAWNNYLSPCNAVRLGKAWCWAMLLLPLLLRDCANDGLRRLALPGMLCGLGLVALCALWERAVFPGVFNMASDYRITAPFSAMHTGGAALDGYLAMSLPFAVLWLASARARGPAIAALLLLGLALHAAMATFSRALYAALPVAAIVGLAGWQLAQGRQRRQGWQACAMRRAAAGLLLGTGAAALLALMFHAAGYRGLLAAMVLLAGAFLLAAQALPWRLAPASVLCALAAQATLAALWPNELVHGVLKAPYALFLLSSLLLAFSLWRQWLPLAMMALTMMACNTAWIGWHWAGAIALRPAALVLLMALLLLLNSRLHRPLWRKGRASLSVAAAAGLLLMLAIPVSASYYANERFATTAGDWQGRLRHWRGALAMMPGDWATTAFGMGTGTFPASYFWRNTVGDVPARLAYADEADAGNRYLRLSSPGYRAGYGELLRLLQRVSVQPDTRYALALDVRRHGPMPMLQLKLCQRQLLYAQYCVQAPLRLLPPATAAPHWQPQWQPQWQHYQMSIDSARLGDGAWLLRAPVQLELAAAGMAEPALIDVDNLSLRAPDGEELLANGDFSKANDYWFFSSDHHHLPWHIKNLWLHLYVESGVFGLLSVLGLFTLACASLLRCAAQGPHADGAAAMLAALAGFMVIGVFDSLLDVPRIALLFYMLLLCALLQPSTPPAMERTRR
;
A
#
# COMPACT_ATOMS: atom_id res chain seq x y z
N MET A 1 21.49 20.21 -22.32
CA MET A 1 22.60 19.48 -21.67
C MET A 1 23.58 19.02 -22.74
N SER A 2 24.86 19.33 -22.58
CA SER A 2 25.92 18.86 -23.49
C SER A 2 26.18 17.36 -23.32
N MET A 3 26.78 16.72 -24.33
CA MET A 3 27.15 15.30 -24.24
C MET A 3 28.18 15.04 -23.14
N LEU A 4 29.12 15.96 -22.92
CA LEU A 4 30.13 15.87 -21.87
C LEU A 4 29.49 15.83 -20.47
N ALA A 5 28.58 16.77 -20.18
CA ALA A 5 27.89 16.82 -18.89
C ALA A 5 27.09 15.53 -18.62
N ALA A 6 26.43 14.99 -19.65
CA ALA A 6 25.72 13.72 -19.54
C ALA A 6 26.65 12.54 -19.22
N ARG A 7 27.83 12.46 -19.87
CA ARG A 7 28.81 11.41 -19.59
C ARG A 7 29.42 11.53 -18.20
N LEU A 8 29.72 12.74 -17.74
CA LEU A 8 30.21 12.97 -16.37
C LEU A 8 29.16 12.55 -15.32
N LEU A 9 27.90 12.91 -15.53
CA LEU A 9 26.80 12.47 -14.65
C LEU A 9 26.65 10.94 -14.65
N ALA A 10 26.77 10.32 -15.83
CA ALA A 10 26.70 8.86 -15.96
C ALA A 10 27.84 8.16 -15.20
N LEU A 11 29.07 8.67 -15.32
CA LEU A 11 30.23 8.14 -14.59
C LEU A 11 30.09 8.36 -13.08
N ALA A 12 29.65 9.54 -12.65
CA ALA A 12 29.40 9.82 -11.24
C ALA A 12 28.35 8.87 -10.64
N ALA A 13 27.24 8.63 -11.35
CA ALA A 13 26.22 7.69 -10.92
C ALA A 13 26.72 6.24 -10.90
N GLY A 14 27.52 5.83 -11.90
CA GLY A 14 28.13 4.50 -11.94
C GLY A 14 29.12 4.27 -10.79
N LEU A 15 29.99 5.23 -10.52
CA LEU A 15 30.94 5.19 -9.40
C LEU A 15 30.21 5.20 -8.05
N ALA A 16 29.18 6.04 -7.89
CA ALA A 16 28.35 6.04 -6.69
C ALA A 16 27.65 4.70 -6.47
N CYS A 17 27.16 4.05 -7.53
CA CYS A 17 26.57 2.71 -7.44
C CYS A 17 27.59 1.66 -6.98
N LEU A 18 28.80 1.67 -7.54
CA LEU A 18 29.86 0.75 -7.15
C LEU A 18 30.33 0.99 -5.71
N GLY A 19 30.48 2.26 -5.33
CA GLY A 19 30.82 2.64 -3.95
C GLY A 19 29.76 2.21 -2.95
N ALA A 20 28.47 2.44 -3.27
CA ALA A 20 27.36 2.00 -2.42
C ALA A 20 27.34 0.47 -2.26
N LEU A 21 27.55 -0.29 -3.34
CA LEU A 21 27.61 -1.75 -3.29
C LEU A 21 28.75 -2.30 -2.44
N GLY A 22 29.86 -1.57 -2.32
CA GLY A 22 30.99 -1.95 -1.45
C GLY A 22 30.66 -1.87 0.05
N HIS A 23 29.67 -1.07 0.43
CA HIS A 23 29.26 -0.87 1.83
C HIS A 23 27.89 -1.45 2.17
N TYR A 24 27.09 -1.82 1.17
CA TYR A 24 25.74 -2.33 1.40
C TYR A 24 25.79 -3.68 2.14
N PRO A 25 24.99 -3.90 3.20
CA PRO A 25 25.05 -5.11 4.02
C PRO A 25 24.44 -6.31 3.29
N LEU A 26 25.26 -6.94 2.44
CA LEU A 26 24.92 -8.10 1.61
C LEU A 26 25.42 -9.43 2.18
N GLY A 27 25.74 -9.48 3.47
CA GLY A 27 26.36 -10.67 4.08
C GLY A 27 25.40 -11.71 4.64
N HIS A 28 24.12 -11.38 4.83
CA HIS A 28 23.20 -12.22 5.59
C HIS A 28 21.79 -12.28 4.99
N GLY A 29 21.20 -13.49 4.99
CA GLY A 29 19.85 -13.75 4.50
C GLY A 29 19.73 -14.01 2.99
N TRP A 30 18.66 -14.71 2.59
CA TRP A 30 18.42 -15.05 1.18
C TRP A 30 18.14 -13.87 0.22
N PRO A 31 17.55 -12.71 0.63
CA PRO A 31 17.23 -11.64 -0.32
C PRO A 31 18.46 -10.97 -0.94
N VAL A 32 19.62 -11.14 -0.32
CA VAL A 32 20.91 -10.72 -0.86
C VAL A 32 21.16 -11.33 -2.25
N TRP A 33 20.90 -12.63 -2.41
CA TRP A 33 21.10 -13.34 -3.68
C TRP A 33 20.15 -12.82 -4.77
N LEU A 34 18.94 -12.41 -4.38
CA LEU A 34 18.01 -11.74 -5.28
C LEU A 34 18.61 -10.43 -5.81
N LEU A 35 19.20 -9.60 -4.94
CA LEU A 35 19.80 -8.34 -5.36
C LEU A 35 21.03 -8.56 -6.26
N TYR A 36 21.89 -9.53 -5.93
CA TYR A 36 23.04 -9.92 -6.75
C TYR A 36 22.65 -10.40 -8.15
N ALA A 37 21.50 -11.06 -8.30
CA ALA A 37 20.97 -11.43 -9.61
C ALA A 37 20.28 -10.24 -10.31
N LEU A 38 19.50 -9.45 -9.55
CA LEU A 38 18.67 -8.37 -10.08
C LEU A 38 19.50 -7.23 -10.69
N LEU A 39 20.56 -6.78 -10.01
CA LEU A 39 21.32 -5.61 -10.45
C LEU A 39 22.05 -5.82 -11.79
N PRO A 40 22.79 -6.93 -12.01
CA PRO A 40 23.38 -7.21 -13.32
C PRO A 40 22.32 -7.41 -14.40
N CYS A 41 21.23 -8.12 -14.10
CA CYS A 41 20.13 -8.30 -15.06
C CYS A 41 19.53 -6.94 -15.46
N TYR A 42 19.31 -6.05 -14.49
CA TYR A 42 18.79 -4.72 -14.73
C TYR A 42 19.78 -3.85 -15.53
N PHE A 43 21.06 -3.89 -15.18
CA PHE A 43 22.11 -3.21 -15.95
C PHE A 43 22.15 -3.67 -17.41
N LEU A 44 22.15 -4.98 -17.65
CA LEU A 44 22.13 -5.58 -18.99
C LEU A 44 20.86 -5.17 -19.75
N LEU A 45 19.70 -5.15 -19.08
CA LEU A 45 18.43 -4.70 -19.65
C LEU A 45 18.52 -3.25 -20.13
N LEU A 46 19.08 -2.34 -19.33
CA LEU A 46 19.25 -0.93 -19.67
C LEU A 46 20.31 -0.71 -20.76
N CYS A 47 21.37 -1.52 -20.77
CA CYS A 47 22.32 -1.56 -21.87
C CYS A 47 21.70 -2.06 -23.16
N TRP A 48 20.75 -2.98 -23.12
CA TRP A 48 20.03 -3.37 -24.32
C TRP A 48 19.06 -2.26 -24.78
N ARG A 49 18.17 -1.81 -23.90
CA ARG A 49 17.18 -0.76 -24.19
C ARG A 49 16.95 0.14 -22.97
N PRO A 50 17.53 1.36 -22.94
CA PRO A 50 17.41 2.27 -21.80
C PRO A 50 15.96 2.54 -21.41
N ALA A 51 15.07 2.78 -22.38
CA ALA A 51 13.66 3.11 -22.12
C ALA A 51 12.90 2.07 -21.28
N LEU A 52 13.41 0.84 -21.12
CA LEU A 52 12.80 -0.19 -20.26
C LEU A 52 12.80 0.18 -18.77
N TRP A 53 13.57 1.19 -18.35
CA TRP A 53 13.43 1.76 -17.01
C TRP A 53 12.00 2.25 -16.73
N LEU A 54 11.29 2.73 -17.76
CA LEU A 54 9.88 3.16 -17.65
C LEU A 54 8.97 2.02 -17.21
N PHE A 55 9.28 0.77 -17.56
CA PHE A 55 8.56 -0.40 -17.07
C PHE A 55 9.09 -0.86 -15.72
N ALA A 56 10.41 -1.04 -15.61
CA ALA A 56 11.05 -1.68 -14.48
C ALA A 56 10.95 -0.86 -13.19
N LEU A 57 11.13 0.48 -13.24
CA LEU A 57 11.06 1.30 -12.04
C LEU A 57 9.65 1.30 -11.43
N PRO A 58 8.53 1.59 -12.14
CA PRO A 58 7.20 1.52 -11.54
C PRO A 58 6.81 0.11 -11.05
N ALA A 59 7.38 -0.94 -11.65
CA ALA A 59 7.14 -2.32 -11.23
C ALA A 59 7.88 -2.67 -9.92
N MET A 60 9.15 -2.26 -9.79
CA MET A 60 10.02 -2.64 -8.67
C MET A 60 9.97 -1.65 -7.50
N LEU A 61 9.71 -0.36 -7.76
CA LEU A 61 9.62 0.71 -6.75
C LEU A 61 8.79 0.34 -5.51
N PRO A 62 7.60 -0.29 -5.62
CA PRO A 62 6.81 -0.60 -4.44
C PRO A 62 7.22 -1.88 -3.73
N VAL A 63 8.01 -2.77 -4.35
CA VAL A 63 8.25 -4.15 -3.84
C VAL A 63 9.70 -4.44 -3.48
N LEU A 64 10.64 -3.69 -4.07
CA LEU A 64 12.05 -3.82 -3.77
C LEU A 64 12.36 -3.00 -2.51
N ASP A 65 12.29 -3.69 -1.37
CA ASP A 65 12.43 -3.11 -0.04
C ASP A 65 13.01 -4.15 0.92
N LEU A 66 14.34 -4.17 1.03
CA LEU A 66 15.01 -5.11 1.92
C LEU A 66 15.43 -4.46 3.24
N ALA A 67 14.94 -3.25 3.57
CA ALA A 67 15.21 -2.60 4.85
C ALA A 67 14.94 -3.50 6.08
N PRO A 68 13.89 -4.37 6.10
CA PRO A 68 13.68 -5.32 7.21
C PRO A 68 14.73 -6.44 7.33
N TRP A 69 15.60 -6.60 6.34
CA TRP A 69 16.72 -7.56 6.34
C TRP A 69 18.07 -6.87 6.46
N THR A 70 18.24 -5.69 5.86
CA THR A 70 19.51 -4.95 5.81
C THR A 70 19.66 -3.96 6.95
N GLY A 71 18.55 -3.52 7.56
CA GLY A 71 18.52 -2.43 8.53
C GLY A 71 18.65 -1.02 7.89
N TRP A 72 18.89 -0.94 6.58
CA TRP A 72 19.12 0.32 5.88
C TRP A 72 17.81 0.92 5.32
N PHE A 73 17.49 2.15 5.71
CA PHE A 73 16.28 2.86 5.25
C PHE A 73 16.54 4.31 4.78
N PHE A 74 17.77 4.79 4.90
CA PHE A 74 18.21 6.05 4.30
C PHE A 74 18.58 5.88 2.84
N PHE A 75 19.36 4.84 2.55
CA PHE A 75 19.74 4.39 1.23
C PHE A 75 19.15 2.99 1.00
N GLU A 76 18.23 2.89 0.05
CA GLU A 76 17.43 1.70 -0.22
C GLU A 76 17.87 1.08 -1.56
N GLU A 77 17.47 -0.15 -1.84
CA GLU A 77 17.88 -0.86 -3.06
C GLU A 77 17.33 -0.19 -4.32
N ILE A 78 16.21 0.54 -4.20
CA ILE A 78 15.68 1.36 -5.29
C ILE A 78 16.66 2.48 -5.68
N ASP A 79 17.43 3.02 -4.73
CA ASP A 79 18.44 4.04 -5.02
C ASP A 79 19.55 3.45 -5.91
N LEU A 80 19.91 2.17 -5.75
CA LEU A 80 20.82 1.45 -6.66
C LEU A 80 20.24 1.32 -8.07
N LEU A 81 18.96 0.96 -8.19
CA LEU A 81 18.27 0.92 -9.49
C LEU A 81 18.22 2.31 -10.14
N LEU A 82 17.99 3.36 -9.36
CA LEU A 82 17.97 4.74 -9.85
C LEU A 82 19.36 5.19 -10.30
N LEU A 83 20.42 4.87 -9.55
CA LEU A 83 21.81 5.10 -9.96
C LEU A 83 22.15 4.40 -11.27
N LEU A 84 21.78 3.11 -11.42
CA LEU A 84 21.98 2.38 -12.68
C LEU A 84 21.17 2.97 -13.84
N THR A 85 19.94 3.46 -13.56
CA THR A 85 19.08 4.13 -14.55
C THR A 85 19.72 5.41 -15.04
N VAL A 86 20.25 6.23 -14.13
CA VAL A 86 20.98 7.45 -14.45
C VAL A 86 22.26 7.11 -15.21
N ALA A 87 23.08 6.19 -14.71
CA ALA A 87 24.32 5.78 -15.36
C ALA A 87 24.09 5.35 -16.81
N CYS A 88 23.22 4.35 -17.04
CA CYS A 88 22.96 3.83 -18.38
C CYS A 88 22.22 4.83 -19.27
N GLY A 89 21.24 5.54 -18.69
CA GLY A 89 20.39 6.50 -19.40
C GLY A 89 21.19 7.68 -19.92
N TYR A 90 22.05 8.28 -19.08
CA TYR A 90 22.86 9.43 -19.45
C TYR A 90 24.11 9.05 -20.27
N TRP A 91 24.66 7.84 -20.09
CA TRP A 91 25.75 7.34 -20.96
C TRP A 91 25.33 7.31 -22.43
N ARG A 92 24.06 6.97 -22.69
CA ARG A 92 23.46 6.92 -24.03
C ARG A 92 22.78 8.23 -24.44
N TRP A 93 23.01 9.32 -23.72
CA TRP A 93 22.42 10.61 -24.04
C TRP A 93 22.94 11.17 -25.37
N ARG A 94 22.03 11.69 -26.19
CA ARG A 94 22.37 12.42 -27.42
C ARG A 94 21.62 13.77 -27.41
N PRO A 95 22.28 14.89 -27.74
CA PRO A 95 21.60 16.18 -27.85
C PRO A 95 20.44 16.13 -28.86
N GLY A 96 19.35 16.85 -28.59
CA GLY A 96 18.20 16.93 -29.50
C GLY A 96 17.29 15.69 -29.56
N THR A 97 17.50 14.67 -28.74
CA THR A 97 16.64 13.46 -28.75
C THR A 97 15.35 13.58 -27.95
N SER A 98 15.15 14.66 -27.19
CA SER A 98 13.90 14.89 -26.47
C SER A 98 12.78 15.14 -27.46
N ARG A 99 11.76 14.28 -27.45
CA ARG A 99 10.58 14.39 -28.33
C ARG A 99 9.32 14.82 -27.57
N MET A 100 9.44 15.02 -26.26
CA MET A 100 8.43 15.63 -25.41
C MET A 100 8.97 16.93 -24.84
N THR A 101 8.07 17.88 -24.60
CA THR A 101 8.31 19.11 -23.87
C THR A 101 7.46 19.15 -22.61
N LEU A 102 7.77 20.08 -21.71
CA LEU A 102 6.95 20.38 -20.56
C LEU A 102 5.84 21.36 -20.94
N ALA A 103 4.69 21.24 -20.29
CA ALA A 103 3.57 22.16 -20.43
C ALA A 103 3.99 23.62 -20.13
N PRO A 104 3.31 24.62 -20.73
CA PRO A 104 3.56 26.02 -20.44
C PRO A 104 3.49 26.29 -18.93
N GLY A 105 4.48 27.02 -18.40
CA GLY A 105 4.58 27.33 -16.96
C GLY A 105 5.17 26.22 -16.09
N ALA A 106 5.29 24.98 -16.57
CA ALA A 106 5.80 23.88 -15.76
C ALA A 106 7.26 24.10 -15.33
N ARG A 107 8.11 24.66 -16.21
CA ARG A 107 9.50 24.98 -15.86
C ARG A 107 9.61 25.96 -14.69
N LEU A 108 8.73 26.97 -14.63
CA LEU A 108 8.69 27.94 -13.54
C LEU A 108 8.34 27.24 -12.23
N TRP A 109 7.24 26.49 -12.20
CA TRP A 109 6.82 25.79 -10.99
C TRP A 109 7.81 24.73 -10.54
N LEU A 110 8.42 23.98 -11.47
CA LEU A 110 9.50 23.04 -11.14
C LEU A 110 10.73 23.75 -10.54
N ALA A 111 11.09 24.92 -11.07
CA ALA A 111 12.17 25.74 -10.50
C ALA A 111 11.82 26.25 -9.10
N LEU A 112 10.59 26.74 -8.89
CA LEU A 112 10.12 27.19 -7.58
C LEU A 112 10.10 26.06 -6.56
N VAL A 113 9.59 24.88 -6.92
CA VAL A 113 9.62 23.70 -6.04
C VAL A 113 11.07 23.29 -5.77
N SER A 114 11.96 23.30 -6.77
CA SER A 114 13.37 22.96 -6.57
C SER A 114 14.09 23.92 -5.63
N LEU A 115 13.83 25.23 -5.75
CA LEU A 115 14.39 26.24 -4.85
C LEU A 115 13.86 26.08 -3.42
N ALA A 116 12.54 25.87 -3.27
CA ALA A 116 11.94 25.65 -1.96
C ALA A 116 12.43 24.33 -1.31
N ALA A 117 12.51 23.24 -2.09
CA ALA A 117 13.04 21.96 -1.63
C ALA A 117 14.52 22.06 -1.24
N LEU A 118 15.34 22.79 -2.01
CA LEU A 118 16.74 23.03 -1.67
C LEU A 118 16.86 23.86 -0.39
N ALA A 119 16.08 24.93 -0.24
CA ALA A 119 16.06 25.74 0.96
C ALA A 119 15.65 24.93 2.20
N ALA A 120 14.60 24.13 2.09
CA ALA A 120 14.13 23.26 3.17
C ALA A 120 15.13 22.14 3.50
N LEU A 121 15.79 21.55 2.50
CA LEU A 121 16.86 20.56 2.69
C LEU A 121 18.05 21.17 3.43
N LEU A 122 18.53 22.34 2.99
CA LEU A 122 19.64 23.05 3.63
C LEU A 122 19.28 23.42 5.07
N ARG A 123 18.06 23.93 5.32
CA ARG A 123 17.60 24.21 6.69
C ARG A 123 17.54 22.93 7.54
N GLY A 124 17.07 21.82 6.99
CA GLY A 124 17.04 20.53 7.70
C GLY A 124 18.43 20.05 8.10
N LEU A 125 19.38 20.10 7.16
CA LEU A 125 20.78 19.73 7.40
C LEU A 125 21.48 20.64 8.43
N LEU A 126 21.11 21.93 8.46
CA LEU A 126 21.69 22.93 9.37
C LEU A 126 20.94 23.06 10.70
N SER A 127 19.82 22.34 10.90
CA SER A 127 18.87 22.58 12.01
C SER A 127 19.35 22.10 13.39
N VAL A 128 20.40 21.28 13.48
CA VAL A 128 20.90 20.72 14.75
C VAL A 128 22.43 20.74 14.80
N GLN A 129 22.98 21.03 15.98
CA GLN A 129 24.41 21.11 16.29
C GLN A 129 25.15 19.76 16.30
N THR A 130 24.48 18.64 16.01
CA THR A 130 25.11 17.31 15.94
C THR A 130 25.84 17.16 14.60
N PRO A 131 27.15 16.86 14.59
CA PRO A 131 27.88 16.66 13.35
C PRO A 131 27.23 15.56 12.50
N PRO A 132 27.11 15.75 11.17
CA PRO A 132 26.58 14.74 10.26
C PRO A 132 27.44 13.46 10.19
N ASP A 133 28.64 13.47 10.77
CA ASP A 133 29.58 12.34 10.78
C ASP A 133 29.46 11.45 12.03
N GLY A 134 28.44 11.66 12.86
CA GLY A 134 28.22 10.87 14.07
C GLY A 134 27.80 9.42 13.77
N LEU A 135 28.16 8.49 14.66
CA LEU A 135 27.78 7.06 14.62
C LEU A 135 26.28 6.80 14.38
N ASN A 136 25.44 7.77 14.74
CA ASN A 136 23.98 7.71 14.68
C ASN A 136 23.38 8.56 13.55
N ALA A 137 24.19 9.01 12.59
CA ALA A 137 23.71 9.90 11.54
C ALA A 137 22.73 9.24 10.56
N TRP A 138 22.89 7.95 10.29
CA TRP A 138 22.17 7.23 9.22
C TRP A 138 21.21 6.14 9.71
N ASN A 139 20.94 6.08 11.02
CA ASN A 139 20.19 4.98 11.64
C ASN A 139 18.98 5.40 12.49
N ASN A 140 18.70 6.70 12.60
CA ASN A 140 17.50 7.21 13.28
C ASN A 140 16.98 8.49 12.63
N TYR A 141 15.73 8.83 12.93
CA TYR A 141 15.06 10.02 12.38
C TYR A 141 15.37 11.34 13.10
N LEU A 142 16.11 11.29 14.21
CA LEU A 142 16.48 12.49 14.97
C LEU A 142 17.71 13.19 14.35
N SER A 143 18.46 12.48 13.51
CA SER A 143 19.63 12.99 12.79
C SER A 143 19.28 14.02 11.70
N PRO A 144 20.11 15.06 11.49
CA PRO A 144 19.98 15.99 10.35
C PRO A 144 19.98 15.29 8.99
N CYS A 145 20.64 14.14 8.85
CA CYS A 145 20.64 13.39 7.59
C CYS A 145 19.24 12.95 7.17
N ASN A 146 18.25 12.93 8.08
CA ASN A 146 16.87 12.60 7.72
C ASN A 146 16.32 13.58 6.68
N ALA A 147 16.86 14.81 6.62
CA ALA A 147 16.60 15.75 5.55
C ALA A 147 16.99 15.20 4.16
N VAL A 148 18.15 14.53 4.06
CA VAL A 148 18.62 13.88 2.83
C VAL A 148 17.71 12.71 2.45
N ARG A 149 17.34 11.89 3.43
CA ARG A 149 16.42 10.75 3.23
C ARG A 149 15.12 11.19 2.56
N LEU A 150 14.50 12.28 3.03
CA LEU A 150 13.27 12.80 2.45
C LEU A 150 13.50 13.58 1.15
N GLY A 151 14.55 14.41 1.09
CA GLY A 151 14.89 15.23 -0.07
C GLY A 151 15.25 14.43 -1.31
N LYS A 152 15.78 13.21 -1.16
CA LYS A 152 16.23 12.36 -2.29
C LYS A 152 15.13 12.11 -3.32
N ALA A 153 13.87 12.01 -2.90
CA ALA A 153 12.74 11.74 -3.81
C ALA A 153 12.58 12.82 -4.89
N TRP A 154 12.69 14.10 -4.51
CA TRP A 154 12.65 15.20 -5.46
C TRP A 154 13.88 15.22 -6.36
N CYS A 155 15.08 15.02 -5.78
CA CYS A 155 16.34 14.94 -6.53
C CYS A 155 16.28 13.85 -7.61
N TRP A 156 15.80 12.65 -7.26
CA TRP A 156 15.62 11.56 -8.20
C TRP A 156 14.62 11.89 -9.31
N ALA A 157 13.47 12.49 -8.97
CA ALA A 157 12.50 12.92 -9.97
C ALA A 157 13.11 13.91 -10.97
N MET A 158 13.92 14.87 -10.50
CA MET A 158 14.60 15.84 -11.37
C MET A 158 15.71 15.19 -12.21
N LEU A 159 16.46 14.24 -11.66
CA LEU A 159 17.46 13.46 -12.42
C LEU A 159 16.82 12.57 -13.49
N LEU A 160 15.62 12.05 -13.25
CA LEU A 160 14.89 11.24 -14.23
C LEU A 160 14.16 12.08 -15.28
N LEU A 161 13.85 13.35 -15.02
CA LEU A 161 13.06 14.20 -15.91
C LEU A 161 13.64 14.30 -17.35
N PRO A 162 14.94 14.54 -17.57
CA PRO A 162 15.49 14.54 -18.93
C PRO A 162 15.34 13.19 -19.64
N LEU A 163 15.50 12.08 -18.92
CA LEU A 163 15.31 10.73 -19.45
C LEU A 163 13.82 10.50 -19.78
N LEU A 164 12.91 10.99 -18.94
CA LEU A 164 11.46 10.92 -19.15
C LEU A 164 11.05 11.67 -20.44
N LEU A 165 11.58 12.88 -20.65
CA LEU A 165 11.33 13.68 -21.87
C LEU A 165 11.86 13.01 -23.16
N ARG A 166 12.90 12.17 -23.03
CA ARG A 166 13.47 11.39 -24.13
C ARG A 166 12.67 10.12 -24.41
N ASP A 167 12.40 9.33 -23.36
CA ASP A 167 11.96 7.94 -23.48
C ASP A 167 10.43 7.78 -23.54
N CYS A 168 9.66 8.78 -23.13
CA CYS A 168 8.19 8.75 -23.21
C CYS A 168 7.63 9.00 -24.62
N ALA A 169 8.49 9.27 -25.61
CA ALA A 169 8.11 9.41 -27.00
C ALA A 169 7.44 8.14 -27.56
N ASN A 170 6.65 8.27 -28.64
CA ASN A 170 6.02 7.13 -29.35
C ASN A 170 5.15 6.23 -28.43
N ASP A 171 4.32 6.82 -27.57
CA ASP A 171 3.48 6.10 -26.59
C ASP A 171 4.26 5.35 -25.49
N GLY A 172 5.49 5.75 -25.15
CA GLY A 172 6.31 5.10 -24.12
C GLY A 172 5.59 4.97 -22.76
N LEU A 173 4.82 6.00 -22.35
CA LEU A 173 3.98 5.94 -21.15
C LEU A 173 2.95 4.81 -21.19
N ARG A 174 2.24 4.67 -22.31
CA ARG A 174 1.20 3.64 -22.47
C ARG A 174 1.79 2.24 -22.66
N ARG A 175 2.93 2.13 -23.36
CA ARG A 175 3.54 0.84 -23.73
C ARG A 175 4.45 0.26 -22.65
N LEU A 176 5.08 1.10 -21.82
CA LEU A 176 6.06 0.68 -20.82
C LEU A 176 5.63 1.07 -19.41
N ALA A 177 5.36 2.36 -19.16
CA ALA A 177 5.07 2.85 -17.81
C ALA A 177 3.75 2.30 -17.23
N LEU A 178 2.69 2.26 -18.02
CA LEU A 178 1.40 1.71 -17.60
C LEU A 178 1.51 0.21 -17.26
N PRO A 179 2.06 -0.67 -18.13
CA PRO A 179 2.31 -2.06 -17.75
C PRO A 179 3.22 -2.22 -16.53
N GLY A 180 4.22 -1.34 -16.36
CA GLY A 180 5.08 -1.32 -15.18
C GLY A 180 4.30 -1.04 -13.90
N MET A 181 3.46 0.00 -13.91
CA MET A 181 2.58 0.35 -12.80
C MET A 181 1.59 -0.79 -12.46
N LEU A 182 1.00 -1.42 -13.49
CA LEU A 182 0.09 -2.56 -13.30
C LEU A 182 0.81 -3.81 -12.76
N CYS A 183 2.04 -4.05 -13.21
CA CYS A 183 2.90 -5.11 -12.69
C CYS A 183 3.23 -4.88 -11.21
N GLY A 184 3.64 -3.65 -10.86
CA GLY A 184 3.88 -3.26 -9.46
C GLY A 184 2.64 -3.44 -8.59
N LEU A 185 1.46 -3.02 -9.08
CA LEU A 185 0.19 -3.21 -8.39
C LEU A 185 -0.12 -4.70 -8.17
N GLY A 186 0.15 -5.53 -9.17
CA GLY A 186 0.00 -6.98 -9.05
C GLY A 186 0.91 -7.58 -8.00
N LEU A 187 2.20 -7.22 -8.01
CA LEU A 187 3.18 -7.70 -7.03
C LEU A 187 2.83 -7.25 -5.61
N VAL A 188 2.46 -5.97 -5.40
CA VAL A 188 1.98 -5.48 -4.10
C VAL A 188 0.74 -6.23 -3.63
N ALA A 189 -0.23 -6.45 -4.52
CA ALA A 189 -1.45 -7.17 -4.18
C ALA A 189 -1.18 -8.66 -3.84
N LEU A 190 -0.19 -9.28 -4.48
CA LEU A 190 0.27 -10.63 -4.14
C LEU A 190 0.99 -10.67 -2.78
N CYS A 191 1.85 -9.69 -2.49
CA CYS A 191 2.47 -9.56 -1.16
C CYS A 191 1.41 -9.35 -0.06
N ALA A 192 0.40 -8.53 -0.33
CA ALA A 192 -0.73 -8.33 0.58
C ALA A 192 -1.53 -9.61 0.79
N LEU A 193 -1.82 -10.37 -0.28
CA LEU A 193 -2.51 -11.65 -0.19
C LEU A 193 -1.69 -12.68 0.60
N TRP A 194 -0.38 -12.72 0.36
CA TRP A 194 0.56 -13.58 1.09
C TRP A 194 0.57 -13.24 2.59
N GLU A 195 0.74 -11.97 2.94
CA GLU A 195 0.74 -11.53 4.34
C GLU A 195 -0.57 -11.94 5.03
N ARG A 196 -1.70 -11.77 4.35
CA ARG A 196 -2.98 -12.24 4.90
C ARG A 196 -3.07 -13.75 5.03
N ALA A 197 -2.57 -14.51 4.07
CA ALA A 197 -2.60 -15.96 4.11
C ALA A 197 -1.77 -16.50 5.29
N VAL A 198 -0.65 -15.85 5.60
CA VAL A 198 0.28 -16.24 6.67
C VAL A 198 -0.22 -15.85 8.06
N PHE A 199 -0.78 -14.65 8.23
CA PHE A 199 -1.10 -14.10 9.56
C PHE A 199 -2.59 -14.25 9.94
N PRO A 200 -3.54 -13.42 9.46
CA PRO A 200 -4.94 -13.52 9.89
C PRO A 200 -5.76 -14.60 9.16
N GLY A 201 -5.35 -15.03 7.98
CA GLY A 201 -6.14 -15.78 6.99
C GLY A 201 -6.77 -14.87 5.92
N VAL A 202 -6.78 -15.32 4.66
CA VAL A 202 -7.22 -14.53 3.48
C VAL A 202 -8.61 -13.90 3.69
N PHE A 203 -9.58 -14.68 4.16
CA PHE A 203 -10.98 -14.25 4.34
C PHE A 203 -11.33 -13.78 5.76
N ASN A 204 -10.37 -13.79 6.69
CA ASN A 204 -10.61 -13.34 8.05
C ASN A 204 -10.57 -11.81 8.13
N MET A 205 -11.75 -11.18 8.02
CA MET A 205 -11.91 -9.73 8.13
C MET A 205 -12.30 -9.29 9.54
N ALA A 206 -12.32 -10.20 10.52
CA ALA A 206 -12.68 -9.90 11.90
C ALA A 206 -11.46 -9.60 12.79
N SER A 207 -10.26 -10.02 12.38
CA SER A 207 -9.01 -9.72 13.09
C SER A 207 -8.64 -8.24 13.01
N ASP A 208 -7.95 -7.74 14.03
CA ASP A 208 -7.36 -6.40 14.09
C ASP A 208 -6.05 -6.23 13.30
N TYR A 209 -5.58 -7.29 12.64
CA TYR A 209 -4.35 -7.30 11.84
C TYR A 209 -4.47 -6.41 10.59
N ARG A 210 -3.64 -5.36 10.52
CA ARG A 210 -3.53 -4.50 9.33
C ARG A 210 -2.27 -4.85 8.54
N ILE A 211 -2.46 -5.07 7.25
CA ILE A 211 -1.35 -5.41 6.37
C ILE A 211 -0.44 -4.21 6.10
N THR A 212 0.84 -4.50 5.89
CA THR A 212 1.87 -3.53 5.50
C THR A 212 2.39 -3.81 4.09
N ALA A 213 2.14 -5.03 3.60
CA ALA A 213 2.61 -5.57 2.34
C ALA A 213 4.14 -5.38 2.24
N PRO A 214 4.76 -5.00 1.10
CA PRO A 214 6.22 -4.85 1.05
C PRO A 214 6.72 -3.49 1.61
N PHE A 215 5.89 -2.66 2.24
CA PHE A 215 6.28 -1.29 2.61
C PHE A 215 6.88 -1.21 4.03
N SER A 216 8.18 -1.44 4.15
CA SER A 216 8.94 -1.28 5.41
C SER A 216 8.86 0.13 5.99
N ALA A 217 8.64 1.16 5.15
CA ALA A 217 8.45 2.53 5.60
C ALA A 217 7.25 2.72 6.56
N MET A 218 6.37 1.72 6.67
CA MET A 218 5.28 1.70 7.65
C MET A 218 5.72 1.23 9.06
N HIS A 219 7.01 0.98 9.30
CA HIS A 219 7.53 0.47 10.60
C HIS A 219 7.30 1.41 11.78
N THR A 220 7.11 2.72 11.57
CA THR A 220 6.70 3.68 12.60
C THR A 220 5.24 4.11 12.47
N GLY A 221 4.44 3.30 11.77
CA GLY A 221 3.16 3.70 11.21
C GLY A 221 3.33 4.43 9.86
N GLY A 222 2.23 4.95 9.32
CA GLY A 222 2.23 5.55 7.98
C GLY A 222 1.12 5.00 7.11
N ALA A 223 0.94 5.58 5.93
CA ALA A 223 -0.07 5.18 4.95
C ALA A 223 0.56 4.92 3.56
N ALA A 224 1.78 4.38 3.52
CA ALA A 224 2.51 4.16 2.28
C ALA A 224 1.76 3.22 1.31
N LEU A 225 1.27 2.10 1.82
CA LEU A 225 0.44 1.16 1.06
C LEU A 225 -0.84 1.83 0.54
N ASP A 226 -1.52 2.60 1.38
CA ASP A 226 -2.75 3.31 0.99
C ASP A 226 -2.45 4.33 -0.14
N GLY A 227 -1.41 5.14 0.02
CA GLY A 227 -0.98 6.12 -0.98
C GLY A 227 -0.63 5.46 -2.32
N TYR A 228 0.09 4.34 -2.29
CA TYR A 228 0.41 3.56 -3.48
C TYR A 228 -0.84 3.00 -4.17
N LEU A 229 -1.75 2.38 -3.40
CA LEU A 229 -2.99 1.80 -3.94
C LEU A 229 -3.88 2.89 -4.57
N ALA A 230 -4.01 4.05 -3.93
CA ALA A 230 -4.79 5.16 -4.48
C ALA A 230 -4.21 5.70 -5.79
N MET A 231 -2.88 5.74 -5.93
CA MET A 231 -2.22 6.17 -7.17
C MET A 231 -2.30 5.13 -8.29
N SER A 232 -2.35 3.84 -7.97
CA SER A 232 -2.22 2.75 -8.96
C SER A 232 -3.56 2.12 -9.40
N LEU A 233 -4.54 2.00 -8.50
CA LEU A 233 -5.84 1.37 -8.77
C LEU A 233 -6.59 1.97 -9.99
N PRO A 234 -6.62 3.29 -10.20
CA PRO A 234 -7.29 3.88 -11.36
C PRO A 234 -6.74 3.38 -12.71
N PHE A 235 -5.46 3.00 -12.77
CA PHE A 235 -4.87 2.43 -13.98
C PHE A 235 -5.35 0.99 -14.25
N ALA A 236 -5.68 0.20 -13.22
CA ALA A 236 -6.30 -1.12 -13.41
C ALA A 236 -7.72 -0.99 -13.99
N VAL A 237 -8.48 0.02 -13.52
CA VAL A 237 -9.79 0.36 -14.08
C VAL A 237 -9.67 0.81 -15.53
N LEU A 238 -8.67 1.65 -15.85
CA LEU A 238 -8.36 2.04 -17.23
C LEU A 238 -8.02 0.83 -18.11
N TRP A 239 -7.21 -0.10 -17.62
CA TRP A 239 -6.86 -1.31 -18.37
C TRP A 239 -8.08 -2.17 -18.64
N LEU A 240 -8.95 -2.35 -17.65
CA LEU A 240 -10.22 -3.06 -17.82
C LEU A 240 -11.14 -2.37 -18.84
N ALA A 241 -11.24 -1.04 -18.79
CA ALA A 241 -12.08 -0.26 -19.70
C ALA A 241 -11.55 -0.29 -21.15
N SER A 242 -10.22 -0.34 -21.32
CA SER A 242 -9.56 -0.34 -22.63
C SER A 242 -9.32 -1.74 -23.24
N ALA A 243 -9.58 -2.80 -22.48
CA ALA A 243 -9.36 -4.18 -22.93
C ALA A 243 -10.24 -4.57 -24.14
N ARG A 244 -9.60 -4.85 -25.27
CA ARG A 244 -10.27 -5.27 -26.52
C ARG A 244 -10.44 -6.79 -26.66
N ALA A 245 -9.79 -7.59 -25.84
CA ALA A 245 -9.87 -9.05 -25.89
C ALA A 245 -10.28 -9.62 -24.53
N ARG A 246 -10.84 -10.83 -24.52
CA ARG A 246 -11.33 -11.48 -23.29
C ARG A 246 -10.20 -11.75 -22.29
N GLY A 247 -9.04 -12.23 -22.76
CA GLY A 247 -7.88 -12.50 -21.90
C GLY A 247 -7.43 -11.28 -21.08
N PRO A 248 -7.07 -10.16 -21.72
CA PRO A 248 -6.70 -8.94 -21.00
C PRO A 248 -7.80 -8.39 -20.08
N ALA A 249 -9.08 -8.54 -20.45
CA ALA A 249 -10.18 -8.11 -19.59
C ALA A 249 -10.28 -8.98 -18.32
N ILE A 250 -10.10 -10.30 -18.44
CA ILE A 250 -10.05 -11.21 -17.30
C ILE A 250 -8.84 -10.90 -16.41
N ALA A 251 -7.66 -10.70 -17.02
CA ALA A 251 -6.45 -10.35 -16.28
C ALA A 251 -6.62 -9.01 -15.53
N ALA A 252 -7.24 -8.00 -16.15
CA ALA A 252 -7.54 -6.73 -15.50
C ALA A 252 -8.55 -6.87 -14.36
N LEU A 253 -9.58 -7.71 -14.51
CA LEU A 253 -10.53 -8.01 -13.43
C LEU A 253 -9.86 -8.73 -12.24
N LEU A 254 -9.00 -9.71 -12.52
CA LEU A 254 -8.26 -10.42 -11.47
C LEU A 254 -7.32 -9.47 -10.72
N LEU A 255 -6.57 -8.64 -11.45
CA LEU A 255 -5.71 -7.63 -10.86
C LEU A 255 -6.51 -6.63 -10.01
N LEU A 256 -7.63 -6.13 -10.54
CA LEU A 256 -8.52 -5.23 -9.81
C LEU A 256 -9.06 -5.89 -8.53
N GLY A 257 -9.41 -7.18 -8.58
CA GLY A 257 -9.88 -7.94 -7.42
C GLY A 257 -8.82 -8.09 -6.34
N LEU A 258 -7.60 -8.47 -6.73
CA LEU A 258 -6.47 -8.57 -5.80
C LEU A 258 -6.13 -7.21 -5.18
N ALA A 259 -6.10 -6.15 -5.98
CA ALA A 259 -5.80 -4.80 -5.52
C ALA A 259 -6.90 -4.23 -4.61
N LEU A 260 -8.19 -4.47 -4.94
CA LEU A 260 -9.30 -4.11 -4.06
C LEU A 260 -9.29 -4.93 -2.77
N HIS A 261 -8.91 -6.21 -2.82
CA HIS A 261 -8.75 -7.03 -1.63
C HIS A 261 -7.66 -6.47 -0.72
N ALA A 262 -6.51 -6.09 -1.29
CA ALA A 262 -5.44 -5.41 -0.55
C ALA A 262 -5.94 -4.09 0.07
N ALA A 263 -6.65 -3.26 -0.71
CA ALA A 263 -7.22 -2.01 -0.22
C ALA A 263 -8.20 -2.23 0.94
N MET A 264 -9.06 -3.23 0.84
CA MET A 264 -10.01 -3.59 1.89
C MET A 264 -9.30 -4.10 3.15
N ALA A 265 -8.22 -4.87 2.99
CA ALA A 265 -7.47 -5.43 4.09
C ALA A 265 -6.62 -4.41 4.89
N THR A 266 -6.45 -3.17 4.41
CA THR A 266 -5.75 -2.13 5.19
C THR A 266 -6.61 -1.57 6.32
N PHE A 267 -7.94 -1.79 6.28
CA PHE A 267 -8.91 -1.18 7.20
C PHE A 267 -8.77 0.35 7.32
N SER A 268 -8.27 1.01 6.27
CA SER A 268 -8.00 2.44 6.25
C SER A 268 -9.22 3.24 5.81
N ARG A 269 -9.77 4.03 6.73
CA ARG A 269 -10.88 4.96 6.45
C ARG A 269 -10.51 5.98 5.37
N ALA A 270 -9.26 6.44 5.34
CA ALA A 270 -8.78 7.39 4.34
C ALA A 270 -8.78 6.75 2.94
N LEU A 271 -8.29 5.51 2.81
CA LEU A 271 -8.33 4.79 1.55
C LEU A 271 -9.77 4.49 1.10
N TYR A 272 -10.64 4.10 2.02
CA TYR A 272 -12.06 3.85 1.72
C TYR A 272 -12.79 5.10 1.24
N ALA A 273 -12.40 6.29 1.70
CA ALA A 273 -12.89 7.56 1.17
C ALA A 273 -12.23 7.94 -0.16
N ALA A 274 -10.94 7.61 -0.35
CA ALA A 274 -10.21 7.92 -1.57
C ALA A 274 -10.72 7.18 -2.80
N LEU A 275 -11.09 5.90 -2.67
CA LEU A 275 -11.60 5.08 -3.78
C LEU A 275 -12.85 5.65 -4.47
N PRO A 276 -13.95 6.01 -3.77
CA PRO A 276 -15.11 6.61 -4.43
C PRO A 276 -14.81 7.99 -5.00
N VAL A 277 -13.98 8.81 -4.35
CA VAL A 277 -13.58 10.12 -4.91
C VAL A 277 -12.79 9.94 -6.21
N ALA A 278 -11.81 9.02 -6.24
CA ALA A 278 -11.06 8.68 -7.44
C ALA A 278 -11.99 8.16 -8.55
N ALA A 279 -12.96 7.30 -8.21
CA ALA A 279 -13.94 6.81 -9.18
C ALA A 279 -14.82 7.95 -9.75
N ILE A 280 -15.31 8.87 -8.91
CA ILE A 280 -16.11 10.02 -9.34
C ILE A 280 -15.29 10.94 -10.26
N VAL A 281 -14.05 11.27 -9.87
CA VAL A 281 -13.17 12.14 -10.67
C VAL A 281 -12.81 11.48 -12.01
N GLY A 282 -12.50 10.18 -12.01
CA GLY A 282 -12.22 9.42 -13.22
C GLY A 282 -13.42 9.35 -14.16
N LEU A 283 -14.62 9.09 -13.62
CA LEU A 283 -15.88 9.08 -14.39
C LEU A 283 -16.20 10.46 -14.96
N ALA A 284 -16.02 11.54 -14.18
CA ALA A 284 -16.21 12.90 -14.66
C ALA A 284 -15.23 13.25 -15.79
N GLY A 285 -13.94 12.89 -15.63
CA GLY A 285 -12.93 13.05 -16.68
C GLY A 285 -13.28 12.29 -17.96
N TRP A 286 -13.76 11.05 -17.83
CA TRP A 286 -14.19 10.23 -18.97
C TRP A 286 -15.45 10.78 -19.65
N GLN A 287 -16.42 11.29 -18.89
CA GLN A 287 -17.62 11.93 -19.45
C GLN A 287 -17.27 13.22 -20.20
N LEU A 288 -16.33 14.02 -19.69
CA LEU A 288 -15.83 15.21 -20.38
C LEU A 288 -15.20 14.86 -21.74
N ALA A 289 -14.48 13.74 -21.81
CA ALA A 289 -13.91 13.22 -23.05
C ALA A 289 -14.99 12.86 -24.08
N GLN A 290 -16.09 12.24 -23.65
CA GLN A 290 -17.19 11.84 -24.53
C GLN A 290 -18.16 12.97 -24.90
N GLY A 291 -18.38 13.91 -23.98
CA GLY A 291 -19.41 14.96 -24.08
C GLY A 291 -19.20 15.98 -25.20
N ARG A 292 -17.97 16.11 -25.73
CA ARG A 292 -17.68 16.98 -26.89
C ARG A 292 -17.85 16.29 -28.24
N GLN A 293 -17.68 14.97 -28.34
CA GLN A 293 -17.96 14.22 -29.57
C GLN A 293 -19.46 14.03 -29.85
N ARG A 294 -20.32 14.14 -28.83
CA ARG A 294 -21.78 14.02 -28.93
C ARG A 294 -22.49 15.28 -28.46
N ARG A 295 -22.21 16.42 -29.09
CA ARG A 295 -23.09 17.60 -28.99
C ARG A 295 -24.24 17.46 -29.98
N GLN A 296 -25.34 16.85 -29.54
CA GLN A 296 -26.73 17.18 -29.94
C GLN A 296 -27.75 16.39 -29.09
N GLY A 297 -28.58 17.11 -28.32
CA GLY A 297 -29.99 16.74 -28.02
C GLY A 297 -30.36 15.63 -27.01
N TRP A 298 -29.47 15.06 -26.20
CA TRP A 298 -29.78 13.80 -25.43
C TRP A 298 -29.62 13.83 -23.90
N GLN A 299 -29.57 15.00 -23.26
CA GLN A 299 -29.13 15.10 -21.85
C GLN A 299 -30.18 14.62 -20.81
N ALA A 300 -31.45 15.00 -20.92
CA ALA A 300 -32.46 14.62 -19.92
C ALA A 300 -32.78 13.11 -19.90
N CYS A 301 -32.88 12.46 -21.06
CA CYS A 301 -33.16 11.02 -21.18
C CYS A 301 -31.95 10.15 -20.78
N ALA A 302 -30.72 10.63 -20.98
CA ALA A 302 -29.51 9.97 -20.49
C ALA A 302 -29.40 10.06 -18.97
N MET A 303 -29.69 11.22 -18.38
CA MET A 303 -29.63 11.45 -16.94
C MET A 303 -30.65 10.60 -16.16
N ARG A 304 -31.90 10.52 -16.63
CA ARG A 304 -32.92 9.65 -16.02
C ARG A 304 -32.52 8.17 -16.03
N ARG A 305 -31.88 7.70 -17.10
CA ARG A 305 -31.39 6.31 -17.18
C ARG A 305 -30.19 6.06 -16.29
N ALA A 306 -29.26 7.01 -16.21
CA ALA A 306 -28.14 6.94 -15.28
C ALA A 306 -28.64 6.90 -13.82
N ALA A 307 -29.62 7.74 -13.46
CA ALA A 307 -30.26 7.75 -12.16
C ALA A 307 -30.98 6.42 -11.86
N ALA A 308 -31.75 5.88 -12.81
CA ALA A 308 -32.41 4.59 -12.66
C ALA A 308 -31.42 3.43 -12.49
N GLY A 309 -30.34 3.42 -13.27
CA GLY A 309 -29.26 2.43 -13.14
C GLY A 309 -28.55 2.54 -11.80
N LEU A 310 -28.30 3.76 -11.31
CA LEU A 310 -27.72 4.00 -10.00
C LEU A 310 -28.64 3.50 -8.88
N LEU A 311 -29.94 3.82 -8.92
CA LEU A 311 -30.93 3.36 -7.95
C LEU A 311 -31.04 1.83 -7.90
N LEU A 312 -31.03 1.16 -9.07
CA LEU A 312 -31.02 -0.29 -9.13
C LEU A 312 -29.72 -0.87 -8.56
N GLY A 313 -28.58 -0.26 -8.87
CA GLY A 313 -27.28 -0.67 -8.35
C GLY A 313 -27.16 -0.51 -6.83
N THR A 314 -27.59 0.63 -6.29
CA THR A 314 -27.59 0.88 -4.83
C THR A 314 -28.59 -0.01 -4.11
N GLY A 315 -29.79 -0.21 -4.68
CA GLY A 315 -30.77 -1.15 -4.17
C GLY A 315 -30.22 -2.58 -4.14
N ALA A 316 -29.59 -3.05 -5.22
CA ALA A 316 -28.95 -4.36 -5.27
C ALA A 316 -27.85 -4.50 -4.21
N ALA A 317 -26.99 -3.48 -4.04
CA ALA A 317 -25.95 -3.47 -3.03
C ALA A 317 -26.53 -3.56 -1.59
N ALA A 318 -27.58 -2.80 -1.29
CA ALA A 318 -28.25 -2.85 0.01
C ALA A 318 -28.87 -4.23 0.29
N LEU A 319 -29.51 -4.85 -0.70
CA LEU A 319 -30.10 -6.19 -0.56
C LEU A 319 -29.03 -7.27 -0.40
N LEU A 320 -27.90 -7.16 -1.09
CA LEU A 320 -26.74 -8.04 -0.90
C LEU A 320 -26.17 -7.92 0.52
N ALA A 321 -26.08 -6.70 1.06
CA ALA A 321 -25.64 -6.47 2.43
C ALA A 321 -26.61 -7.09 3.45
N LEU A 322 -27.92 -6.93 3.24
CA LEU A 322 -28.95 -7.59 4.08
C LEU A 322 -28.85 -9.12 4.01
N MET A 323 -28.61 -9.67 2.81
CA MET A 323 -28.43 -11.10 2.64
C MET A 323 -27.15 -11.60 3.34
N PHE A 324 -26.06 -10.83 3.31
CA PHE A 324 -24.84 -11.14 4.05
C PHE A 324 -25.08 -11.12 5.57
N HIS A 325 -25.78 -10.12 6.09
CA HIS A 325 -26.10 -10.05 7.52
C HIS A 325 -26.94 -11.25 8.00
N ALA A 326 -27.85 -11.75 7.16
CA ALA A 326 -28.68 -12.89 7.52
C ALA A 326 -27.97 -14.24 7.32
N ALA A 327 -27.33 -14.47 6.17
CA ALA A 327 -26.87 -15.79 5.72
C ALA A 327 -25.36 -15.88 5.42
N GLY A 328 -24.59 -14.86 5.81
CA GLY A 328 -23.13 -14.80 5.69
C GLY A 328 -22.61 -14.85 4.25
N TYR A 329 -21.35 -15.27 4.09
CA TYR A 329 -20.68 -15.37 2.78
C TYR A 329 -21.42 -16.26 1.77
N ARG A 330 -22.10 -17.31 2.25
CA ARG A 330 -22.80 -18.28 1.40
C ARG A 330 -24.05 -17.68 0.77
N GLY A 331 -24.87 -17.00 1.57
CA GLY A 331 -26.04 -16.27 1.10
C GLY A 331 -25.66 -15.12 0.17
N LEU A 332 -24.61 -14.37 0.51
CA LEU A 332 -24.08 -13.29 -0.33
C LEU A 332 -23.65 -13.80 -1.71
N LEU A 333 -22.87 -14.89 -1.76
CA LEU A 333 -22.41 -15.47 -3.03
C LEU A 333 -23.60 -15.94 -3.88
N ALA A 334 -24.56 -16.65 -3.28
CA ALA A 334 -25.74 -17.13 -3.99
C ALA A 334 -26.58 -15.96 -4.55
N ALA A 335 -26.80 -14.91 -3.76
CA ALA A 335 -27.50 -13.71 -4.20
C ALA A 335 -26.74 -12.96 -5.31
N MET A 336 -25.41 -12.83 -5.21
CA MET A 336 -24.59 -12.16 -6.22
C MET A 336 -24.65 -12.91 -7.56
N VAL A 337 -24.49 -14.23 -7.55
CA VAL A 337 -24.57 -15.07 -8.76
C VAL A 337 -25.97 -15.01 -9.37
N LEU A 338 -27.02 -14.99 -8.54
CA LEU A 338 -28.40 -14.81 -8.99
C LEU A 338 -28.61 -13.46 -9.70
N LEU A 339 -28.18 -12.36 -9.10
CA LEU A 339 -28.31 -11.02 -9.69
C LEU A 339 -27.45 -10.88 -10.97
N ALA A 340 -26.27 -11.49 -11.01
CA ALA A 340 -25.44 -11.54 -12.22
C ALA A 340 -26.14 -12.33 -13.34
N GLY A 341 -26.74 -13.47 -13.02
CA GLY A 341 -27.55 -14.26 -13.95
C GLY A 341 -28.75 -13.47 -14.49
N ALA A 342 -29.48 -12.79 -13.61
CA ALA A 342 -30.59 -11.91 -13.98
C ALA A 342 -30.12 -10.75 -14.88
N PHE A 343 -29.00 -10.10 -14.55
CA PHE A 343 -28.40 -9.02 -15.34
C PHE A 343 -28.05 -9.47 -16.77
N LEU A 344 -27.45 -10.66 -16.92
CA LEU A 344 -27.09 -11.25 -18.22
C LEU A 344 -28.33 -11.63 -19.04
N LEU A 345 -29.32 -12.25 -18.41
CA LEU A 345 -30.55 -12.68 -19.06
C LEU A 345 -31.41 -11.47 -19.48
N ALA A 346 -31.47 -10.44 -18.64
CA ALA A 346 -32.19 -9.19 -18.88
C ALA A 346 -31.64 -8.37 -20.07
N ALA A 347 -30.43 -8.71 -20.56
CA ALA A 347 -29.85 -8.11 -21.74
C ALA A 347 -30.24 -8.82 -23.05
N GLN A 348 -31.05 -9.89 -22.98
CA GLN A 348 -31.60 -10.64 -24.12
C GLN A 348 -33.05 -10.23 -24.42
N ALA A 349 -33.53 -10.55 -25.63
CA ALA A 349 -34.93 -10.40 -26.02
C ALA A 349 -35.75 -11.59 -25.49
N LEU A 350 -36.25 -11.47 -24.25
CA LEU A 350 -36.91 -12.59 -23.57
C LEU A 350 -38.29 -12.91 -24.17
N PRO A 351 -38.61 -14.21 -24.38
CA PRO A 351 -39.91 -14.65 -24.88
C PRO A 351 -40.94 -14.62 -23.74
N TRP A 352 -41.39 -13.44 -23.35
CA TRP A 352 -42.29 -13.23 -22.20
C TRP A 352 -43.60 -14.03 -22.25
N ARG A 353 -44.06 -14.44 -23.44
CA ARG A 353 -45.22 -15.34 -23.60
C ARG A 353 -44.99 -16.73 -22.98
N LEU A 354 -43.75 -17.21 -22.98
CA LEU A 354 -43.36 -18.51 -22.43
C LEU A 354 -42.93 -18.41 -20.96
N ALA A 355 -42.95 -17.22 -20.36
CA ALA A 355 -42.51 -17.01 -18.98
C ALA A 355 -43.29 -17.83 -17.95
N PRO A 356 -44.65 -17.88 -17.98
CA PRO A 356 -45.42 -18.66 -17.01
C PRO A 356 -45.13 -20.16 -17.10
N ALA A 357 -45.06 -20.70 -18.33
CA ALA A 357 -44.73 -22.09 -18.57
C ALA A 357 -43.31 -22.42 -18.08
N SER A 358 -42.34 -21.54 -18.36
CA SER A 358 -40.95 -21.72 -17.90
C SER A 358 -40.86 -21.73 -16.37
N VAL A 359 -41.57 -20.84 -15.67
CA VAL A 359 -41.59 -20.81 -14.20
C VAL A 359 -42.23 -22.08 -13.63
N LEU A 360 -43.38 -22.51 -14.16
CA LEU A 360 -44.05 -23.74 -13.70
C LEU A 360 -43.19 -24.98 -13.91
N CYS A 361 -42.60 -25.15 -15.10
CA CYS A 361 -41.70 -26.25 -15.38
C CYS A 361 -40.46 -26.22 -14.47
N ALA A 362 -39.91 -25.04 -14.18
CA ALA A 362 -38.78 -24.89 -13.28
C ALA A 362 -39.11 -25.27 -11.84
N LEU A 363 -40.28 -24.87 -11.33
CA LEU A 363 -40.72 -25.23 -9.98
C LEU A 363 -40.98 -26.73 -9.85
N ALA A 364 -41.59 -27.36 -10.87
CA ALA A 364 -41.78 -28.82 -10.90
C ALA A 364 -40.44 -29.57 -10.97
N ALA A 365 -39.52 -29.12 -11.84
CA ALA A 365 -38.17 -29.68 -11.93
C ALA A 365 -37.37 -29.49 -10.63
N GLN A 366 -37.49 -28.33 -9.99
CA GLN A 366 -36.84 -28.07 -8.71
C GLN A 366 -37.40 -28.96 -7.59
N ALA A 367 -38.72 -29.13 -7.51
CA ALA A 367 -39.37 -29.97 -6.50
C ALA A 367 -39.00 -31.45 -6.66
N THR A 368 -39.00 -31.95 -7.90
CA THR A 368 -38.60 -33.33 -8.22
C THR A 368 -37.13 -33.58 -7.90
N LEU A 369 -36.22 -32.69 -8.33
CA LEU A 369 -34.79 -32.80 -8.03
C LEU A 369 -34.49 -32.70 -6.53
N ALA A 370 -35.22 -31.84 -5.80
CA ALA A 370 -35.08 -31.72 -4.35
C ALA A 370 -35.57 -32.98 -3.62
N ALA A 371 -36.68 -33.59 -4.08
CA ALA A 371 -37.22 -34.83 -3.50
C ALA A 371 -36.34 -36.06 -3.79
N LEU A 372 -35.68 -36.08 -4.94
CA LEU A 372 -34.77 -37.16 -5.35
C LEU A 372 -33.39 -37.07 -4.69
N TRP A 373 -33.05 -35.95 -4.05
CA TRP A 373 -31.73 -35.77 -3.45
C TRP A 373 -31.65 -36.45 -2.07
N PRO A 374 -30.72 -37.41 -1.86
CA PRO A 374 -30.62 -38.12 -0.58
C PRO A 374 -30.25 -37.19 0.58
N ASN A 375 -30.96 -37.31 1.70
CA ASN A 375 -30.66 -36.56 2.93
C ASN A 375 -29.33 -36.98 3.59
N GLU A 376 -28.78 -38.15 3.25
CA GLU A 376 -27.63 -38.78 3.95
C GLU A 376 -26.41 -39.11 3.06
N LEU A 377 -26.15 -38.35 1.99
CA LEU A 377 -24.92 -38.56 1.23
C LEU A 377 -23.70 -38.03 2.01
N VAL A 378 -22.95 -38.98 2.58
CA VAL A 378 -21.49 -39.09 2.78
C VAL A 378 -20.76 -37.79 3.13
N HIS A 379 -20.01 -37.82 4.24
CA HIS A 379 -19.07 -36.80 4.67
C HIS A 379 -18.06 -36.45 3.55
N GLY A 380 -18.42 -35.52 2.66
CA GLY A 380 -17.58 -35.13 1.52
C GLY A 380 -18.32 -34.64 0.26
N VAL A 381 -19.60 -34.96 0.06
CA VAL A 381 -20.37 -34.48 -1.12
C VAL A 381 -21.04 -33.13 -0.82
N LEU A 382 -21.03 -32.20 -1.80
CA LEU A 382 -21.71 -30.91 -1.70
C LEU A 382 -23.18 -31.10 -1.28
N LYS A 383 -23.61 -30.46 -0.17
CA LYS A 383 -25.00 -30.51 0.31
C LYS A 383 -25.98 -30.15 -0.82
N ALA A 384 -27.17 -30.77 -0.82
CA ALA A 384 -28.24 -30.59 -1.81
C ALA A 384 -28.44 -29.15 -2.33
N PRO A 385 -28.62 -28.13 -1.47
CA PRO A 385 -28.84 -26.76 -1.94
C PRO A 385 -27.67 -26.20 -2.76
N TYR A 386 -26.42 -26.60 -2.49
CA TYR A 386 -25.27 -26.15 -3.27
C TYR A 386 -25.14 -26.87 -4.60
N ALA A 387 -25.37 -28.18 -4.62
CA ALA A 387 -25.31 -28.98 -5.83
C ALA A 387 -26.36 -28.51 -6.84
N LEU A 388 -27.60 -28.29 -6.38
CA LEU A 388 -28.69 -27.78 -7.22
C LEU A 388 -28.47 -26.32 -7.63
N PHE A 389 -27.88 -25.49 -6.76
CA PHE A 389 -27.46 -24.13 -7.12
C PHE A 389 -26.39 -24.13 -8.22
N LEU A 390 -25.37 -24.99 -8.10
CA LEU A 390 -24.32 -25.14 -9.11
C LEU A 390 -24.91 -25.66 -10.43
N LEU A 391 -25.77 -26.67 -10.38
CA LEU A 391 -26.45 -27.23 -11.55
C LEU A 391 -27.27 -26.15 -12.28
N SER A 392 -28.09 -25.40 -11.56
CA SER A 392 -28.89 -24.31 -12.13
C SER A 392 -28.02 -23.18 -12.69
N SER A 393 -26.88 -22.88 -12.07
CA SER A 393 -25.89 -21.90 -12.58
C SER A 393 -25.24 -22.36 -13.88
N LEU A 394 -24.82 -23.63 -13.97
CA LEU A 394 -24.26 -24.22 -15.18
C LEU A 394 -25.30 -24.30 -16.31
N LEU A 395 -26.54 -24.68 -15.98
CA LEU A 395 -27.66 -24.70 -16.92
C LEU A 395 -27.97 -23.31 -17.47
N LEU A 396 -27.92 -22.27 -16.61
CA LEU A 396 -28.07 -20.88 -17.04
C LEU A 396 -26.94 -20.45 -17.98
N ALA A 397 -25.69 -20.77 -17.64
CA ALA A 397 -24.54 -20.44 -18.49
C ALA A 397 -24.62 -21.13 -19.85
N PHE A 398 -24.96 -22.43 -19.88
CA PHE A 398 -25.11 -23.22 -21.10
C PHE A 398 -26.26 -22.71 -21.97
N SER A 399 -27.42 -22.46 -21.38
CA SER A 399 -28.60 -21.94 -22.09
C SER A 399 -28.36 -20.52 -22.65
N LEU A 400 -27.67 -19.65 -21.91
CA LEU A 400 -27.25 -18.33 -22.42
C LEU A 400 -26.21 -18.41 -23.53
N TRP A 401 -25.35 -19.44 -23.53
CA TRP A 401 -24.40 -19.70 -24.61
C TRP A 401 -25.11 -20.19 -25.88
N ARG A 402 -26.04 -21.14 -25.74
CA ARG A 402 -26.85 -21.71 -26.83
C ARG A 402 -28.04 -20.84 -27.28
N GLN A 403 -28.29 -19.73 -26.59
CA GLN A 403 -29.45 -18.85 -26.78
C GLN A 403 -30.81 -19.53 -26.54
N TRP A 404 -30.85 -20.54 -25.67
CA TRP A 404 -32.08 -21.24 -25.28
C TRP A 404 -32.80 -20.47 -24.16
N LEU A 405 -33.41 -19.33 -24.51
CA LEU A 405 -33.95 -18.37 -23.56
C LEU A 405 -35.04 -18.94 -22.61
N PRO A 406 -35.99 -19.81 -23.05
CA PRO A 406 -36.94 -20.44 -22.12
C PRO A 406 -36.24 -21.29 -21.06
N LEU A 407 -35.24 -22.08 -21.47
CA LEU A 407 -34.43 -22.89 -20.54
C LEU A 407 -33.59 -22.00 -19.61
N ALA A 408 -33.11 -20.86 -20.10
CA ALA A 408 -32.41 -19.88 -19.27
C ALA A 408 -33.33 -19.26 -18.21
N MET A 409 -34.59 -18.99 -18.56
CA MET A 409 -35.61 -18.55 -17.60
C MET A 409 -35.90 -19.63 -16.56
N MET A 410 -36.01 -20.90 -16.98
CA MET A 410 -36.15 -22.02 -16.06
C MET A 410 -34.97 -22.12 -15.09
N ALA A 411 -33.75 -22.09 -15.61
CA ALA A 411 -32.52 -22.18 -14.84
C ALA A 411 -32.40 -21.03 -13.83
N LEU A 412 -32.75 -19.80 -14.22
CA LEU A 412 -32.76 -18.65 -13.30
C LEU A 412 -33.80 -18.83 -12.18
N THR A 413 -35.00 -19.35 -12.49
CA THR A 413 -36.02 -19.65 -11.48
C THR A 413 -35.57 -20.74 -10.50
N MET A 414 -34.94 -21.81 -10.99
CA MET A 414 -34.34 -22.83 -10.12
C MET A 414 -33.24 -22.23 -9.23
N MET A 415 -32.36 -21.41 -9.81
CA MET A 415 -31.29 -20.72 -9.07
C MET A 415 -31.87 -19.80 -7.98
N ALA A 416 -32.97 -19.11 -8.27
CA ALA A 416 -33.73 -18.31 -7.30
C ALA A 416 -34.24 -19.14 -6.11
N CYS A 417 -34.88 -20.30 -6.37
CA CYS A 417 -35.30 -21.22 -5.31
C CYS A 417 -34.12 -21.70 -4.47
N ASN A 418 -33.01 -22.05 -5.12
CA ASN A 418 -31.80 -22.52 -4.44
C ASN A 418 -31.12 -21.41 -3.63
N THR A 419 -31.15 -20.14 -4.05
CA THR A 419 -30.68 -19.01 -3.22
C THR A 419 -31.46 -18.89 -1.91
N ALA A 420 -32.80 -18.99 -1.98
CA ALA A 420 -33.63 -18.97 -0.79
C ALA A 420 -33.38 -20.20 0.10
N TRP A 421 -33.21 -21.39 -0.50
CA TRP A 421 -32.89 -22.61 0.23
C TRP A 421 -31.52 -22.54 0.92
N ILE A 422 -30.49 -22.02 0.27
CA ILE A 422 -29.17 -21.78 0.88
C ILE A 422 -29.31 -20.85 2.08
N GLY A 423 -30.06 -19.75 1.94
CA GLY A 423 -30.31 -18.82 3.05
C GLY A 423 -31.00 -19.51 4.23
N TRP A 424 -32.09 -20.22 3.96
CA TRP A 424 -32.86 -20.94 4.98
C TRP A 424 -32.06 -22.05 5.65
N HIS A 425 -31.25 -22.80 4.91
CA HIS A 425 -30.43 -23.89 5.44
C HIS A 425 -29.40 -23.43 6.49
N TRP A 426 -28.89 -22.20 6.38
CA TRP A 426 -27.88 -21.67 7.30
C TRP A 426 -28.40 -20.74 8.38
N ALA A 427 -29.46 -19.99 8.09
CA ALA A 427 -29.95 -18.91 8.96
C ALA A 427 -31.43 -19.04 9.31
N GLY A 428 -32.05 -20.17 8.96
CA GLY A 428 -33.46 -20.44 9.23
C GLY A 428 -34.39 -19.41 8.58
N ALA A 429 -35.54 -19.18 9.21
CA ALA A 429 -36.58 -18.30 8.67
C ALA A 429 -36.15 -16.83 8.50
N ILE A 430 -35.12 -16.38 9.24
CA ILE A 430 -34.63 -15.00 9.20
C ILE A 430 -34.11 -14.64 7.81
N ALA A 431 -33.50 -15.59 7.09
CA ALA A 431 -32.97 -15.37 5.74
C ALA A 431 -34.04 -15.35 4.63
N LEU A 432 -35.29 -15.75 4.90
CA LEU A 432 -36.34 -15.79 3.87
C LEU A 432 -36.75 -14.38 3.43
N ARG A 433 -36.83 -13.41 4.35
CA ARG A 433 -37.15 -12.01 4.03
C ARG A 433 -36.11 -11.37 3.08
N PRO A 434 -34.79 -11.35 3.39
CA PRO A 434 -33.79 -10.80 2.48
C PRO A 434 -33.71 -11.60 1.17
N ALA A 435 -33.86 -12.94 1.22
CA ALA A 435 -33.92 -13.74 0.00
C ALA A 435 -35.09 -13.31 -0.91
N ALA A 436 -36.29 -13.13 -0.37
CA ALA A 436 -37.45 -12.66 -1.14
C ALA A 436 -37.23 -11.28 -1.79
N LEU A 437 -36.56 -10.36 -1.09
CA LEU A 437 -36.20 -9.05 -1.65
C LEU A 437 -35.16 -9.17 -2.77
N VAL A 438 -34.15 -10.04 -2.64
CA VAL A 438 -33.18 -10.32 -3.71
C VAL A 438 -33.88 -10.92 -4.93
N LEU A 439 -34.85 -11.82 -4.73
CA LEU A 439 -35.67 -12.37 -5.81
C LEU A 439 -36.49 -11.28 -6.51
N LEU A 440 -37.10 -10.37 -5.76
CA LEU A 440 -37.82 -9.22 -6.30
C LEU A 440 -36.88 -8.33 -7.12
N MET A 441 -35.67 -8.07 -6.64
CA MET A 441 -34.66 -7.31 -7.39
C MET A 441 -34.25 -8.03 -8.68
N ALA A 442 -34.03 -9.34 -8.65
CA ALA A 442 -33.75 -10.12 -9.85
C ALA A 442 -34.90 -10.00 -10.88
N LEU A 443 -36.16 -10.03 -10.44
CA LEU A 443 -37.32 -9.80 -11.29
C LEU A 443 -37.35 -8.37 -11.86
N LEU A 444 -37.06 -7.35 -11.05
CA LEU A 444 -36.96 -5.96 -11.49
C LEU A 444 -35.87 -5.78 -12.56
N LEU A 445 -34.73 -6.46 -12.43
CA LEU A 445 -33.68 -6.44 -13.44
C LEU A 445 -34.16 -7.02 -14.77
N LEU A 446 -34.95 -8.10 -14.77
CA LEU A 446 -35.50 -8.71 -15.99
C LEU A 446 -36.41 -7.75 -16.78
N LEU A 447 -37.05 -6.78 -16.13
CA LEU A 447 -37.86 -5.75 -16.78
C LEU A 447 -37.04 -4.88 -17.76
N ASN A 448 -35.71 -4.84 -17.63
CA ASN A 448 -34.83 -4.18 -18.60
C ASN A 448 -35.06 -4.69 -20.04
N SER A 449 -35.40 -5.98 -20.21
CA SER A 449 -35.70 -6.57 -21.52
C SER A 449 -37.00 -6.06 -22.16
N ARG A 450 -37.91 -5.46 -21.37
CA ARG A 450 -39.19 -4.89 -21.83
C ARG A 450 -39.10 -3.41 -22.16
N LEU A 451 -38.04 -2.73 -21.72
CA LEU A 451 -37.88 -1.30 -21.97
C LEU A 451 -37.59 -1.06 -23.45
N HIS A 452 -38.36 -0.17 -24.10
CA HIS A 452 -38.09 0.28 -25.48
C HIS A 452 -36.64 0.78 -25.66
N ARG A 453 -36.07 1.36 -24.59
CA ARG A 453 -34.65 1.70 -24.50
C ARG A 453 -34.08 1.05 -23.24
N PRO A 454 -33.42 -0.12 -23.33
CA PRO A 454 -32.89 -0.80 -22.16
C PRO A 454 -31.84 0.07 -21.47
N LEU A 455 -31.78 -0.02 -20.13
CA LEU A 455 -30.80 0.63 -19.28
C LEU A 455 -29.38 0.12 -19.60
N TRP A 456 -29.24 -1.18 -19.86
CA TRP A 456 -28.01 -1.79 -20.34
C TRP A 456 -28.27 -2.78 -21.48
N ARG A 457 -27.27 -2.95 -22.34
CA ARG A 457 -27.24 -3.99 -23.39
C ARG A 457 -26.09 -4.95 -23.13
N LYS A 458 -26.16 -6.15 -23.69
CA LYS A 458 -25.04 -7.12 -23.66
C LYS A 458 -23.88 -6.53 -24.46
N GLY A 459 -22.90 -6.01 -23.75
CA GLY A 459 -21.71 -5.39 -24.31
C GLY A 459 -20.53 -5.57 -23.36
N ARG A 460 -19.32 -5.47 -23.88
CA ARG A 460 -18.11 -5.68 -23.04
C ARG A 460 -18.02 -4.64 -21.91
N ALA A 461 -18.29 -3.38 -22.22
CA ALA A 461 -18.25 -2.31 -21.22
C ALA A 461 -19.26 -2.53 -20.07
N SER A 462 -20.50 -2.91 -20.39
CA SER A 462 -21.51 -3.19 -19.36
C SER A 462 -21.16 -4.43 -18.53
N LEU A 463 -20.59 -5.47 -19.15
CA LEU A 463 -20.10 -6.66 -18.44
C LEU A 463 -18.91 -6.34 -17.53
N SER A 464 -17.92 -5.59 -18.02
CA SER A 464 -16.75 -5.19 -17.23
C SER A 464 -17.13 -4.33 -16.03
N VAL A 465 -18.04 -3.36 -16.23
CA VAL A 465 -18.54 -2.51 -15.13
C VAL A 465 -19.33 -3.34 -14.11
N ALA A 466 -20.23 -4.22 -14.56
CA ALA A 466 -20.98 -5.09 -13.66
C ALA A 466 -20.07 -6.06 -12.90
N ALA A 467 -19.07 -6.64 -13.55
CA ALA A 467 -18.10 -7.53 -12.92
C ALA A 467 -17.22 -6.79 -11.90
N ALA A 468 -16.72 -5.59 -12.23
CA ALA A 468 -15.96 -4.76 -11.30
C ALA A 468 -16.81 -4.31 -10.10
N ALA A 469 -18.07 -3.93 -10.32
CA ALA A 469 -18.99 -3.58 -9.25
C ALA A 469 -19.31 -4.79 -8.36
N GLY A 470 -19.59 -5.96 -8.94
CA GLY A 470 -19.82 -7.19 -8.19
C GLY A 470 -18.62 -7.59 -7.34
N LEU A 471 -17.40 -7.47 -7.90
CA LEU A 471 -16.15 -7.72 -7.20
C LEU A 471 -15.95 -6.76 -6.01
N LEU A 472 -16.15 -5.46 -6.24
CA LEU A 472 -16.10 -4.46 -5.18
C LEU A 472 -17.10 -4.77 -4.06
N LEU A 473 -18.35 -5.08 -4.41
CA LEU A 473 -19.39 -5.41 -3.43
C LEU A 473 -19.08 -6.69 -2.64
N MET A 474 -18.58 -7.74 -3.31
CA MET A 474 -18.17 -8.99 -2.65
C MET A 474 -17.07 -8.77 -1.60
N LEU A 475 -16.21 -7.77 -1.80
CA LEU A 475 -15.12 -7.44 -0.87
C LEU A 475 -15.55 -6.43 0.20
N ALA A 476 -16.30 -5.39 -0.18
CA ALA A 476 -16.70 -4.30 0.69
C ALA A 476 -17.77 -4.71 1.71
N ILE A 477 -18.75 -5.54 1.31
CA ILE A 477 -19.87 -5.93 2.18
C ILE A 477 -19.36 -6.66 3.45
N PRO A 478 -18.55 -7.73 3.36
CA PRO A 478 -18.06 -8.42 4.55
C PRO A 478 -17.22 -7.55 5.48
N VAL A 479 -16.41 -6.66 4.90
CA VAL A 479 -15.61 -5.70 5.67
C VAL A 479 -16.50 -4.71 6.40
N SER A 480 -17.50 -4.12 5.72
CA SER A 480 -18.44 -3.18 6.34
C SER A 480 -19.29 -3.80 7.46
N ALA A 481 -19.51 -5.11 7.41
CA ALA A 481 -20.24 -5.85 8.41
C ALA A 481 -19.34 -6.45 9.52
N SER A 482 -18.02 -6.28 9.44
CA SER A 482 -17.08 -6.80 10.44
C SER A 482 -17.12 -5.97 11.73
N TYR A 483 -16.92 -6.63 12.87
CA TYR A 483 -16.82 -5.97 14.18
C TYR A 483 -15.72 -4.91 14.18
N TYR A 484 -14.53 -5.29 13.72
CA TYR A 484 -13.37 -4.41 13.69
C TYR A 484 -13.58 -3.14 12.85
N ALA A 485 -14.14 -3.26 11.64
CA ALA A 485 -14.44 -2.08 10.84
C ALA A 485 -15.47 -1.17 11.54
N ASN A 486 -16.53 -1.75 12.13
CA ASN A 486 -17.53 -1.00 12.87
C ASN A 486 -16.93 -0.24 14.06
N GLU A 487 -16.04 -0.87 14.83
CA GLU A 487 -15.34 -0.22 15.94
C GLU A 487 -14.48 0.97 15.44
N ARG A 488 -13.74 0.78 14.34
CA ARG A 488 -12.97 1.87 13.71
C ARG A 488 -13.83 3.02 13.19
N PHE A 489 -15.03 2.74 12.69
CA PHE A 489 -15.95 3.78 12.24
C PHE A 489 -16.66 4.47 13.40
N ALA A 490 -16.93 3.76 14.50
CA ALA A 490 -17.52 4.33 15.71
C ALA A 490 -16.61 5.38 16.37
N THR A 491 -15.29 5.22 16.31
CA THR A 491 -14.31 6.17 16.90
C THR A 491 -13.92 7.34 16.00
N THR A 492 -14.59 7.53 14.85
CA THR A 492 -14.22 8.57 13.87
C THR A 492 -14.18 9.98 14.46
N ALA A 493 -15.13 10.33 15.33
CA ALA A 493 -15.17 11.65 15.97
C ALA A 493 -13.99 11.90 16.93
N GLY A 494 -13.64 10.89 17.73
CA GLY A 494 -12.50 10.97 18.66
C GLY A 494 -11.17 11.10 17.92
N ASP A 495 -10.99 10.33 16.84
CA ASP A 495 -9.79 10.40 16.01
C ASP A 495 -9.62 11.75 15.31
N TRP A 496 -10.72 12.39 14.89
CA TRP A 496 -10.68 13.74 14.33
C TRP A 496 -10.20 14.77 15.35
N GLN A 497 -10.72 14.72 16.58
CA GLN A 497 -10.27 15.60 17.67
C GLN A 497 -8.80 15.35 18.03
N GLY A 498 -8.36 14.08 18.08
CA GLY A 498 -6.96 13.70 18.27
C GLY A 498 -6.04 14.30 17.20
N ARG A 499 -6.43 14.20 15.93
CA ARG A 499 -5.69 14.78 14.80
C ARG A 499 -5.61 16.29 14.87
N LEU A 500 -6.72 16.98 15.16
CA LEU A 500 -6.71 18.43 15.34
C LEU A 500 -5.78 18.88 16.47
N ARG A 501 -5.76 18.15 17.61
CA ARG A 501 -4.82 18.41 18.70
C ARG A 501 -3.37 18.20 18.26
N HIS A 502 -3.08 17.09 17.58
CA HIS A 502 -1.75 16.80 17.03
C HIS A 502 -1.28 17.88 16.06
N TRP A 503 -2.13 18.30 15.13
CA TRP A 503 -1.81 19.34 14.14
C TRP A 503 -1.58 20.70 14.78
N ARG A 504 -2.36 21.06 15.80
CA ARG A 504 -2.10 22.28 16.60
C ARG A 504 -0.77 22.18 17.34
N GLY A 505 -0.44 21.02 17.91
CA GLY A 505 0.86 20.77 18.53
C GLY A 505 2.01 20.91 17.53
N ALA A 506 1.87 20.35 16.32
CA ALA A 506 2.86 20.49 15.25
C ALA A 506 3.13 21.95 14.87
N LEU A 507 2.08 22.77 14.77
CA LEU A 507 2.21 24.21 14.52
C LEU A 507 2.82 24.96 15.71
N ALA A 508 2.47 24.60 16.94
CA ALA A 508 3.00 25.23 18.16
C ALA A 508 4.51 24.98 18.36
N MET A 509 5.06 23.91 17.78
CA MET A 509 6.49 23.63 17.80
C MET A 509 7.31 24.49 16.83
N MET A 510 6.65 25.15 15.86
CA MET A 510 7.33 26.02 14.90
C MET A 510 7.74 27.34 15.57
N PRO A 511 9.02 27.75 15.46
CA PRO A 511 9.45 29.09 15.84
C PRO A 511 8.62 30.18 15.15
N GLY A 512 8.28 31.24 15.89
CA GLY A 512 7.44 32.36 15.42
C GLY A 512 8.16 33.38 14.52
N ASP A 513 9.26 33.01 13.87
CA ASP A 513 10.04 33.91 13.02
C ASP A 513 9.60 33.87 11.54
N TRP A 514 9.88 34.96 10.82
CA TRP A 514 9.49 35.10 9.41
C TRP A 514 10.17 34.05 8.52
N ALA A 515 11.40 33.66 8.84
CA ALA A 515 12.17 32.74 8.00
C ALA A 515 11.59 31.33 8.09
N THR A 516 11.23 30.88 9.29
CA THR A 516 10.51 29.62 9.52
C THR A 516 9.13 29.64 8.88
N THR A 517 8.41 30.77 8.92
CA THR A 517 7.12 30.88 8.21
C THR A 517 7.30 30.75 6.69
N ALA A 518 8.30 31.41 6.11
CA ALA A 518 8.55 31.43 4.67
C ALA A 518 9.10 30.09 4.13
N PHE A 519 10.07 29.50 4.84
CA PHE A 519 10.87 28.35 4.37
C PHE A 519 10.70 27.07 5.21
N GLY A 520 9.90 27.10 6.27
CA GLY A 520 9.65 25.96 7.16
C GLY A 520 10.78 25.74 8.17
N MET A 521 10.63 24.73 9.02
CA MET A 521 11.68 24.32 9.96
C MET A 521 12.83 23.57 9.26
N GLY A 522 12.60 23.08 8.04
CA GLY A 522 13.52 22.24 7.29
C GLY A 522 12.95 20.83 7.09
N THR A 523 13.25 20.24 5.93
CA THR A 523 12.80 18.89 5.58
C THR A 523 13.35 17.86 6.56
N GLY A 524 12.51 16.92 7.02
CA GLY A 524 12.89 15.83 7.92
C GLY A 524 13.12 16.24 9.38
N THR A 525 12.85 17.49 9.76
CA THR A 525 13.10 18.01 11.12
C THR A 525 11.98 17.69 12.10
N PHE A 526 10.80 17.26 11.63
CA PHE A 526 9.65 17.05 12.50
C PHE A 526 9.88 16.03 13.62
N PRO A 527 10.46 14.83 13.40
CA PRO A 527 10.68 13.87 14.48
C PRO A 527 11.60 14.40 15.58
N ALA A 528 12.68 15.11 15.19
CA ALA A 528 13.58 15.75 16.15
C ALA A 528 12.88 16.88 16.92
N SER A 529 12.12 17.73 16.24
CA SER A 529 11.33 18.80 16.87
C SER A 529 10.28 18.24 17.83
N TYR A 530 9.58 17.16 17.46
CA TYR A 530 8.63 16.49 18.34
C TYR A 530 9.32 15.95 19.59
N PHE A 531 10.44 15.26 19.42
CA PHE A 531 11.20 14.69 20.54
C PHE A 531 11.61 15.77 21.57
N TRP A 532 12.08 16.94 21.10
CA TRP A 532 12.60 17.98 21.99
C TRP A 532 11.58 19.05 22.42
N ARG A 533 10.48 19.24 21.68
CA ARG A 533 9.61 20.43 21.83
C ARG A 533 8.11 20.10 21.88
N ASN A 534 7.71 18.83 21.94
CA ASN A 534 6.28 18.51 22.01
C ASN A 534 5.63 19.13 23.26
N THR A 535 4.36 19.49 23.14
CA THR A 535 3.60 20.18 24.18
C THR A 535 2.93 19.22 25.18
N VAL A 536 3.07 17.92 24.98
CA VAL A 536 2.38 16.89 25.76
C VAL A 536 3.30 16.35 26.87
N GLY A 537 4.61 16.60 26.78
CA GLY A 537 5.61 16.07 27.69
C GLY A 537 5.97 14.61 27.40
N ASP A 538 5.58 14.09 26.23
CA ASP A 538 5.90 12.73 25.83
C ASP A 538 7.40 12.62 25.55
N VAL A 539 8.05 11.63 26.14
CA VAL A 539 9.46 11.30 25.82
C VAL A 539 9.47 9.96 25.09
N PRO A 540 9.52 9.96 23.74
CA PRO A 540 9.59 8.73 22.96
C PRO A 540 10.85 7.94 23.31
N ALA A 541 10.76 6.61 23.19
CA ALA A 541 11.94 5.75 23.27
C ALA A 541 12.95 6.09 22.15
N ARG A 542 14.24 5.87 22.43
CA ARG A 542 15.33 6.07 21.46
C ARG A 542 16.22 4.85 21.36
N LEU A 543 16.83 4.71 20.18
CA LEU A 543 17.88 3.76 19.87
C LEU A 543 19.11 4.56 19.49
N ALA A 544 20.28 4.19 20.03
CA ALA A 544 21.55 4.78 19.65
C ALA A 544 22.66 3.74 19.76
N TYR A 545 23.69 3.89 18.94
CA TYR A 545 24.95 3.16 19.06
C TYR A 545 25.99 4.07 19.69
N ALA A 546 26.81 3.51 20.57
CA ALA A 546 27.87 4.24 21.23
C ALA A 546 29.14 3.40 21.29
N ASP A 547 30.29 4.06 21.24
CA ASP A 547 31.59 3.42 21.39
C ASP A 547 32.06 3.58 22.84
N GLU A 548 32.69 2.55 23.39
CA GLU A 548 33.32 2.59 24.72
C GLU A 548 34.57 3.47 24.67
N ALA A 549 34.75 4.33 25.69
CA ALA A 549 35.77 5.38 25.69
C ALA A 549 37.21 4.84 25.55
N ASP A 550 37.49 3.66 26.10
CA ASP A 550 38.86 3.13 26.21
C ASP A 550 39.17 1.98 25.23
N ALA A 551 38.17 1.35 24.62
CA ALA A 551 38.33 0.09 23.88
C ALA A 551 37.87 0.12 22.41
N GLY A 552 37.20 1.20 21.97
CA GLY A 552 36.62 1.26 20.62
C GLY A 552 35.53 0.22 20.35
N ASN A 553 35.07 -0.50 21.39
CA ASN A 553 33.99 -1.47 21.29
C ASN A 553 32.64 -0.73 21.14
N ARG A 554 31.82 -1.15 20.19
CA ARG A 554 30.53 -0.51 19.88
C ARG A 554 29.41 -1.32 20.49
N TYR A 555 28.46 -0.65 21.15
CA TYR A 555 27.30 -1.29 21.75
C TYR A 555 25.99 -0.57 21.40
N LEU A 556 24.88 -1.26 21.59
CA LEU A 556 23.53 -0.74 21.42
C LEU A 556 23.03 -0.13 22.73
N ARG A 557 22.57 1.12 22.70
CA ARG A 557 21.87 1.79 23.80
C ARG A 557 20.38 1.92 23.48
N LEU A 558 19.57 1.30 24.31
CA LEU A 558 18.12 1.35 24.30
C LEU A 558 17.63 2.29 25.41
N SER A 559 16.64 3.14 25.11
CA SER A 559 15.86 3.81 26.14
C SER A 559 14.42 3.32 26.16
N SER A 560 13.85 3.23 27.36
CA SER A 560 12.40 3.15 27.51
C SER A 560 11.76 4.51 27.19
N PRO A 561 10.47 4.54 26.83
CA PRO A 561 9.72 5.79 26.84
C PRO A 561 9.60 6.34 28.27
N GLY A 562 9.43 7.65 28.39
CA GLY A 562 9.20 8.36 29.68
C GLY A 562 7.75 8.32 30.16
N TYR A 563 7.07 7.21 29.90
CA TYR A 563 5.69 6.95 30.33
C TYR A 563 5.49 5.43 30.43
N ARG A 564 4.43 5.01 31.14
CA ARG A 564 4.06 3.59 31.21
C ARG A 564 3.55 3.12 29.85
N ALA A 565 4.46 2.57 29.06
CA ALA A 565 4.13 2.07 27.73
C ALA A 565 3.44 0.72 27.77
N GLY A 566 2.35 0.60 27.02
CA GLY A 566 1.77 -0.69 26.64
C GLY A 566 2.65 -1.43 25.63
N TYR A 567 2.29 -2.68 25.30
CA TYR A 567 3.04 -3.47 24.31
C TYR A 567 3.21 -2.69 22.99
N GLY A 568 2.15 -2.08 22.45
CA GLY A 568 2.23 -1.36 21.16
C GLY A 568 3.08 -0.08 21.12
N GLU A 569 3.56 0.41 22.27
CA GLU A 569 4.16 1.75 22.40
C GLU A 569 5.69 1.73 22.59
N LEU A 570 6.28 0.53 22.62
CA LEU A 570 7.72 0.34 22.72
C LEU A 570 8.39 0.49 21.34
N LEU A 571 9.54 1.18 21.33
CA LEU A 571 10.46 1.16 20.20
C LEU A 571 11.29 -0.13 20.25
N ARG A 572 11.24 -0.90 19.18
CA ARG A 572 11.85 -2.22 19.09
C ARG A 572 12.96 -2.22 18.07
N LEU A 573 14.00 -3.00 18.34
CA LEU A 573 14.99 -3.40 17.35
C LEU A 573 14.74 -4.87 16.97
N LEU A 574 14.69 -5.14 15.67
CA LEU A 574 14.25 -6.42 15.12
C LEU A 574 15.33 -6.99 14.20
N GLN A 575 15.53 -8.30 14.27
CA GLN A 575 16.33 -9.04 13.28
C GLN A 575 15.62 -10.34 12.90
N ARG A 576 15.55 -10.63 11.59
CA ARG A 576 14.95 -11.88 11.08
C ARG A 576 15.86 -13.05 11.40
N VAL A 577 15.28 -14.13 11.94
CA VAL A 577 16.00 -15.36 12.29
C VAL A 577 15.29 -16.58 11.74
N SER A 578 16.06 -17.59 11.34
CA SER A 578 15.53 -18.85 10.82
C SER A 578 15.50 -19.89 11.93
N VAL A 579 14.35 -20.04 12.58
CA VAL A 579 14.15 -21.06 13.62
C VAL A 579 13.32 -22.23 13.10
N GLN A 580 13.64 -23.42 13.59
CA GLN A 580 12.83 -24.62 13.52
C GLN A 580 11.88 -24.71 14.73
N PRO A 581 10.67 -25.27 14.56
CA PRO A 581 9.72 -25.47 15.66
C PRO A 581 10.24 -26.49 16.68
N ASP A 582 9.73 -26.41 17.91
CA ASP A 582 9.99 -27.27 19.05
C ASP A 582 11.49 -27.52 19.30
N THR A 583 12.29 -26.47 19.11
CA THR A 583 13.76 -26.54 19.16
C THR A 583 14.31 -25.57 20.20
N ARG A 584 15.30 -26.02 20.99
CA ARG A 584 15.97 -25.18 21.99
C ARG A 584 17.19 -24.50 21.40
N TYR A 585 17.27 -23.18 21.56
CA TYR A 585 18.40 -22.36 21.13
C TYR A 585 19.15 -21.82 22.34
N ALA A 586 20.47 -21.68 22.22
CA ALA A 586 21.30 -21.01 23.21
C ALA A 586 21.34 -19.51 22.93
N LEU A 587 20.89 -18.71 23.88
CA LEU A 587 20.85 -17.25 23.80
C LEU A 587 21.86 -16.67 24.79
N ALA A 588 22.78 -15.84 24.31
CA ALA A 588 23.75 -15.14 25.13
C ALA A 588 23.78 -13.65 24.79
N LEU A 589 24.04 -12.80 25.79
CA LEU A 589 24.19 -11.36 25.63
C LEU A 589 24.87 -10.73 26.84
N ASP A 590 25.51 -9.60 26.61
CA ASP A 590 26.00 -8.72 27.66
C ASP A 590 25.04 -7.53 27.82
N VAL A 591 24.72 -7.19 29.08
CA VAL A 591 23.81 -6.09 29.40
C VAL A 591 24.43 -5.19 30.45
N ARG A 592 24.39 -3.87 30.23
CA ARG A 592 24.74 -2.85 31.20
C ARG A 592 23.54 -1.95 31.46
N ARG A 593 23.06 -1.98 32.70
CA ARG A 593 21.86 -1.23 33.14
C ARG A 593 22.23 0.12 33.75
N HIS A 594 21.41 1.12 33.45
CA HIS A 594 21.51 2.45 34.04
C HIS A 594 20.24 2.70 34.88
N GLY A 595 20.38 2.63 36.20
CA GLY A 595 19.28 2.89 37.15
C GLY A 595 18.57 1.65 37.72
N PRO A 596 17.58 1.87 38.61
CA PRO A 596 17.07 0.84 39.51
C PRO A 596 16.05 -0.12 38.90
N MET A 597 15.36 0.23 37.80
CA MET A 597 14.32 -0.65 37.19
C MET A 597 14.23 -0.63 35.64
N PRO A 598 15.33 -0.65 34.86
CA PRO A 598 15.25 -0.98 33.44
C PRO A 598 14.79 -2.44 33.21
N MET A 599 13.81 -2.66 32.36
CA MET A 599 13.43 -3.99 31.88
C MET A 599 13.84 -4.16 30.42
N LEU A 600 14.65 -5.18 30.11
CA LEU A 600 14.93 -5.58 28.73
C LEU A 600 13.93 -6.64 28.30
N GLN A 601 13.14 -6.33 27.27
CA GLN A 601 12.31 -7.32 26.59
C GLN A 601 13.13 -7.96 25.47
N LEU A 602 13.22 -9.29 25.52
CA LEU A 602 13.89 -10.12 24.54
C LEU A 602 12.95 -11.27 24.15
N LYS A 603 12.49 -11.29 22.89
CA LYS A 603 11.43 -12.20 22.43
C LYS A 603 11.70 -12.71 21.03
N LEU A 604 11.26 -13.93 20.73
CA LEU A 604 11.10 -14.43 19.37
C LEU A 604 9.61 -14.36 19.00
N CYS A 605 9.28 -13.72 17.88
CA CYS A 605 7.89 -13.52 17.46
C CYS A 605 7.70 -13.82 15.97
N GLN A 606 6.55 -14.37 15.58
CA GLN A 606 6.15 -14.38 14.17
C GLN A 606 5.69 -12.97 13.79
N ARG A 607 6.37 -12.34 12.83
CA ARG A 607 6.10 -10.94 12.45
C ARG A 607 6.59 -10.66 11.05
N GLN A 608 5.74 -10.01 10.25
CA GLN A 608 6.17 -9.40 9.00
C GLN A 608 6.86 -8.05 9.23
N LEU A 609 6.16 -7.12 9.88
CA LEU A 609 6.67 -5.77 10.16
C LEU A 609 6.21 -5.19 11.51
N LEU A 610 4.90 -4.99 11.71
CA LEU A 610 4.34 -4.34 12.91
C LEU A 610 3.73 -5.36 13.88
N TYR A 611 2.61 -5.98 13.48
CA TYR A 611 1.85 -6.87 14.35
C TYR A 611 2.55 -8.22 14.52
N ALA A 612 3.03 -8.47 15.73
CA ALA A 612 3.49 -9.80 16.10
C ALA A 612 2.31 -10.73 16.38
N GLN A 613 2.46 -11.99 15.99
CA GLN A 613 1.64 -13.10 16.41
C GLN A 613 2.56 -14.14 17.04
N TYR A 614 2.06 -14.89 18.02
CA TYR A 614 2.80 -15.96 18.71
C TYR A 614 4.23 -15.55 19.10
N CYS A 615 4.41 -15.08 20.33
CA CYS A 615 5.73 -14.71 20.84
C CYS A 615 6.18 -15.68 21.93
N VAL A 616 7.44 -16.07 21.91
CA VAL A 616 8.13 -16.70 23.03
C VAL A 616 9.07 -15.68 23.66
N GLN A 617 8.93 -15.50 24.97
CA GLN A 617 9.77 -14.57 25.73
C GLN A 617 10.98 -15.28 26.34
N ALA A 618 12.16 -14.68 26.20
CA ALA A 618 13.35 -15.16 26.87
C ALA A 618 13.19 -15.01 28.40
N PRO A 619 13.59 -16.00 29.21
CA PRO A 619 13.49 -15.96 30.67
C PRO A 619 14.60 -15.08 31.29
N LEU A 620 14.85 -13.89 30.73
CA LEU A 620 15.89 -12.98 31.16
C LEU A 620 15.44 -12.22 32.42
N ARG A 621 16.25 -12.28 33.48
CA ARG A 621 16.10 -11.46 34.69
C ARG A 621 17.38 -10.69 34.94
N LEU A 622 17.33 -9.38 34.75
CA LEU A 622 18.48 -8.52 34.96
C LEU A 622 18.81 -8.43 36.45
N LEU A 623 20.05 -8.73 36.81
CA LEU A 623 20.56 -8.60 38.16
C LEU A 623 20.72 -7.11 38.53
N PRO A 624 20.60 -6.75 39.82
CA PRO A 624 21.01 -5.42 40.27
C PRO A 624 22.49 -5.18 39.97
N PRO A 625 22.92 -3.92 39.73
CA PRO A 625 24.33 -3.57 39.67
C PRO A 625 25.00 -3.91 40.99
N ALA A 626 26.28 -4.28 40.95
CA ALA A 626 27.06 -4.47 42.16
C ALA A 626 27.12 -3.14 42.93
N THR A 627 26.54 -3.10 44.13
CA THR A 627 26.66 -1.94 45.03
C THR A 627 28.04 -1.98 45.69
N ALA A 628 28.99 -1.21 45.17
CA ALA A 628 30.29 -1.03 45.82
C ALA A 628 30.22 -0.13 47.08
N ALA A 629 29.08 0.52 47.32
CA ALA A 629 28.89 1.49 48.39
C ALA A 629 28.01 0.94 49.54
N PRO A 630 28.27 1.35 50.80
CA PRO A 630 27.47 0.94 51.95
C PRO A 630 26.00 1.36 51.82
N HIS A 631 25.12 0.61 52.49
CA HIS A 631 23.66 0.65 52.35
C HIS A 631 22.98 2.03 52.50
N TRP A 632 23.66 3.03 53.07
CA TRP A 632 23.15 4.38 53.25
C TRP A 632 23.41 5.35 52.08
N GLN A 633 24.25 4.98 51.10
CA GLN A 633 24.53 5.78 49.89
C GLN A 633 24.81 4.87 48.68
N PRO A 634 23.78 4.29 48.03
CA PRO A 634 23.98 3.46 46.84
C PRO A 634 24.48 4.32 45.67
N GLN A 635 25.79 4.30 45.42
CA GLN A 635 26.34 4.76 44.14
C GLN A 635 26.17 3.65 43.11
N TRP A 636 25.19 3.81 42.22
CA TRP A 636 24.96 2.90 41.11
C TRP A 636 26.07 3.05 40.07
N GLN A 637 26.98 2.09 40.00
CA GLN A 637 27.96 2.02 38.92
C GLN A 637 27.46 1.06 37.84
N PRO A 638 27.17 1.52 36.61
CA PRO A 638 26.78 0.64 35.51
C PRO A 638 27.93 -0.30 35.16
N GLN A 639 27.69 -1.61 35.25
CA GLN A 639 28.67 -2.64 34.87
C GLN A 639 28.07 -3.58 33.82
N TRP A 640 28.91 -4.05 32.90
CA TRP A 640 28.56 -5.12 31.97
C TRP A 640 28.39 -6.43 32.72
N GLN A 641 27.30 -7.14 32.43
CA GLN A 641 27.01 -8.45 33.00
C GLN A 641 26.65 -9.40 31.87
N HIS A 642 27.27 -10.58 31.89
CA HIS A 642 27.04 -11.63 30.91
C HIS A 642 25.83 -12.48 31.32
N TYR A 643 24.95 -12.73 30.35
CA TYR A 643 23.78 -13.59 30.52
C TYR A 643 23.77 -14.68 29.47
N GLN A 644 23.57 -15.92 29.90
CA GLN A 644 23.38 -17.07 29.02
C GLN A 644 22.15 -17.85 29.46
N MET A 645 21.28 -18.20 28.51
CA MET A 645 20.03 -18.92 28.77
C MET A 645 19.62 -19.75 27.56
N SER A 646 18.67 -20.66 27.74
CA SER A 646 18.04 -21.39 26.65
C SER A 646 16.65 -20.82 26.35
N ILE A 647 16.31 -20.67 25.07
CA ILE A 647 14.96 -20.32 24.60
C ILE A 647 14.40 -21.44 23.73
N ASP A 648 13.18 -21.89 24.00
CA ASP A 648 12.48 -22.89 23.22
C ASP A 648 11.63 -22.20 22.15
N SER A 649 11.79 -22.53 20.88
CA SER A 649 11.02 -21.90 19.81
C SER A 649 9.53 -22.24 19.88
N ALA A 650 9.11 -23.30 20.60
CA ALA A 650 7.75 -23.81 20.57
C ALA A 650 7.26 -23.92 19.11
N ARG A 651 6.06 -23.45 18.79
CA ARG A 651 5.53 -23.47 17.41
C ARG A 651 6.15 -22.46 16.43
N LEU A 652 7.19 -21.71 16.81
CA LEU A 652 7.81 -20.73 15.92
C LEU A 652 8.58 -21.43 14.80
N GLY A 653 8.45 -20.94 13.56
CA GLY A 653 9.03 -21.60 12.39
C GLY A 653 8.13 -22.68 11.78
N ASP A 654 6.94 -22.92 12.34
CA ASP A 654 5.92 -23.79 11.75
C ASP A 654 5.48 -23.32 10.35
N GLY A 655 5.10 -24.30 9.53
CA GLY A 655 4.59 -24.09 8.18
C GLY A 655 5.59 -24.46 7.09
N ALA A 656 5.05 -24.64 5.88
CA ALA A 656 5.79 -25.07 4.71
C ALA A 656 6.08 -23.90 3.76
N TRP A 657 7.35 -23.81 3.33
CA TRP A 657 7.81 -22.90 2.27
C TRP A 657 7.31 -21.46 2.44
N LEU A 658 6.55 -20.93 1.47
CA LEU A 658 6.05 -19.55 1.48
C LEU A 658 5.00 -19.29 2.57
N LEU A 659 4.32 -20.30 3.12
CA LEU A 659 3.34 -20.07 4.18
C LEU A 659 3.95 -20.09 5.58
N ARG A 660 5.27 -20.31 5.69
CA ARG A 660 5.99 -20.19 6.95
C ARG A 660 6.07 -18.72 7.35
N ALA A 661 5.52 -18.39 8.52
CA ALA A 661 5.57 -17.03 9.03
C ALA A 661 7.03 -16.64 9.35
N PRO A 662 7.50 -15.45 8.91
CA PRO A 662 8.81 -14.97 9.27
C PRO A 662 8.91 -14.78 10.79
N VAL A 663 10.01 -15.26 11.37
CA VAL A 663 10.31 -15.09 12.80
C VAL A 663 11.37 -14.01 12.97
N GLN A 664 11.18 -13.16 13.98
CA GLN A 664 12.08 -12.07 14.30
C GLN A 664 12.45 -12.11 15.78
N LEU A 665 13.73 -11.88 16.08
CA LEU A 665 14.20 -11.55 17.41
C LEU A 665 13.91 -10.07 17.68
N GLU A 666 13.25 -9.79 18.81
CA GLU A 666 12.84 -8.46 19.25
C GLU A 666 13.61 -8.07 20.51
N LEU A 667 14.24 -6.88 20.47
CA LEU A 667 14.85 -6.18 21.59
C LEU A 667 14.07 -4.89 21.87
N ALA A 668 13.67 -4.66 23.12
CA ALA A 668 13.08 -3.38 23.52
C ALA A 668 13.37 -3.07 25.00
N ALA A 669 13.64 -1.81 25.31
CA ALA A 669 13.69 -1.35 26.69
C ALA A 669 12.29 -0.92 27.15
N ALA A 670 11.86 -1.47 28.27
CA ALA A 670 10.65 -1.07 28.98
C ALA A 670 11.02 -0.47 30.34
N GLY A 671 10.20 0.44 30.82
CA GLY A 671 10.43 1.19 32.04
C GLY A 671 9.13 1.71 32.63
N MET A 672 9.25 2.47 33.72
CA MET A 672 8.12 3.08 34.40
C MET A 672 7.97 4.54 33.93
N ALA A 673 7.69 5.49 34.83
CA ALA A 673 7.48 6.89 34.46
C ALA A 673 8.78 7.61 34.06
N GLU A 674 9.95 7.18 34.56
CA GLU A 674 11.24 7.74 34.19
C GLU A 674 11.90 6.91 33.07
N PRO A 675 12.51 7.55 32.05
CA PRO A 675 13.22 6.84 30.99
C PRO A 675 14.35 5.99 31.56
N ALA A 676 14.28 4.68 31.38
CA ALA A 676 15.32 3.75 31.75
C ALA A 676 16.28 3.54 30.56
N LEU A 677 17.59 3.44 30.83
CA LEU A 677 18.62 3.21 29.82
C LEU A 677 19.25 1.83 30.00
N ILE A 678 19.39 1.10 28.89
CA ILE A 678 19.98 -0.24 28.83
C ILE A 678 20.97 -0.27 27.68
N ASP A 679 22.21 -0.64 27.98
CA ASP A 679 23.20 -0.97 26.98
C ASP A 679 23.21 -2.49 26.77
N VAL A 680 23.32 -2.93 25.51
CA VAL A 680 23.33 -4.34 25.09
C VAL A 680 24.49 -4.54 24.12
N ASP A 681 25.19 -5.66 24.27
CA ASP A 681 26.29 -6.07 23.41
C ASP A 681 26.43 -7.61 23.33
N ASN A 682 27.25 -8.11 22.42
CA ASN A 682 27.60 -9.53 22.24
C ASN A 682 26.39 -10.47 22.19
N LEU A 683 25.32 -10.05 21.51
CA LEU A 683 24.11 -10.83 21.39
C LEU A 683 24.31 -12.01 20.42
N SER A 684 24.01 -13.22 20.88
CA SER A 684 24.20 -14.47 20.14
C SER A 684 22.98 -15.37 20.31
N LEU A 685 22.49 -15.94 19.22
CA LEU A 685 21.41 -16.93 19.21
C LEU A 685 21.87 -18.14 18.39
N ARG A 686 22.24 -19.22 19.08
CA ARG A 686 22.81 -20.42 18.46
C ARG A 686 21.82 -21.57 18.40
N ALA A 687 21.77 -22.22 17.24
CA ALA A 687 21.05 -23.46 17.03
C ALA A 687 21.75 -24.64 17.75
N PRO A 688 21.06 -25.79 17.93
CA PRO A 688 21.64 -26.97 18.59
C PRO A 688 22.93 -27.51 17.95
N ASP A 689 23.13 -27.27 16.66
CA ASP A 689 24.32 -27.63 15.90
C ASP A 689 25.47 -26.61 16.04
N GLY A 690 25.24 -25.51 16.78
CA GLY A 690 26.20 -24.44 17.02
C GLY A 690 26.15 -23.31 15.99
N GLU A 691 25.30 -23.39 14.96
CA GLU A 691 25.13 -22.34 13.96
C GLU A 691 24.67 -21.03 14.64
N GLU A 692 25.37 -19.93 14.37
CA GLU A 692 24.96 -18.60 14.79
C GLU A 692 23.89 -18.05 13.84
N LEU A 693 22.70 -17.76 14.38
CA LEU A 693 21.57 -17.29 13.60
C LEU A 693 21.52 -15.77 13.46
N LEU A 694 22.25 -15.03 14.30
CA LEU A 694 22.31 -13.57 14.24
C LEU A 694 23.49 -13.08 13.40
N ALA A 695 23.27 -11.96 12.72
CA ALA A 695 24.32 -11.16 12.11
C ALA A 695 24.50 -9.86 12.88
N ASN A 696 25.76 -9.41 13.04
CA ASN A 696 26.09 -8.14 13.71
C ASN A 696 25.50 -8.05 15.13
N GLY A 697 25.60 -9.13 15.91
CA GLY A 697 25.15 -9.17 17.31
C GLY A 697 26.09 -8.48 18.30
N ASP A 698 27.33 -8.22 17.87
CA ASP A 698 28.35 -7.39 18.50
C ASP A 698 28.20 -5.89 18.17
N PHE A 699 27.22 -5.54 17.33
CA PHE A 699 26.94 -4.17 16.89
C PHE A 699 28.11 -3.38 16.30
N SER A 700 29.22 -4.04 15.92
CA SER A 700 30.40 -3.39 15.35
C SER A 700 30.09 -2.63 14.06
N LYS A 701 29.05 -3.05 13.33
CA LYS A 701 28.52 -2.38 12.12
C LYS A 701 27.26 -1.56 12.38
N ALA A 702 27.07 -1.09 13.62
CA ALA A 702 25.89 -0.32 14.03
C ALA A 702 24.58 -1.06 13.68
N ASN A 703 23.74 -0.50 12.82
CA ASN A 703 22.41 -1.03 12.50
C ASN A 703 22.37 -2.03 11.33
N ASP A 704 23.50 -2.46 10.78
CA ASP A 704 23.50 -3.51 9.75
C ASP A 704 22.71 -4.72 10.24
N TYR A 705 21.75 -5.17 9.42
CA TYR A 705 20.80 -6.27 9.67
C TYR A 705 19.75 -6.04 10.76
N TRP A 706 19.82 -4.94 11.49
CA TRP A 706 18.88 -4.59 12.55
C TRP A 706 17.92 -3.49 12.08
N PHE A 707 16.62 -3.79 12.09
CA PHE A 707 15.58 -2.87 11.66
C PHE A 707 14.64 -2.53 12.81
N PHE A 708 14.29 -1.26 13.00
CA PHE A 708 13.46 -0.86 14.13
C PHE A 708 11.98 -0.70 13.75
N SER A 709 11.09 -0.83 14.74
CA SER A 709 9.66 -0.56 14.56
C SER A 709 8.99 0.04 15.82
N SER A 710 7.87 0.72 15.60
CA SER A 710 6.94 1.25 16.59
C SER A 710 5.51 1.06 16.09
N ASP A 711 4.73 0.22 16.77
CA ASP A 711 3.45 -0.28 16.26
C ASP A 711 2.30 0.73 16.40
N HIS A 712 2.03 1.19 17.63
CA HIS A 712 0.85 2.01 17.94
C HIS A 712 1.23 3.48 18.21
N HIS A 713 2.48 3.77 18.55
CA HIS A 713 2.94 5.12 18.82
C HIS A 713 3.59 5.75 17.58
N HIS A 714 2.73 6.30 16.71
CA HIS A 714 3.13 6.81 15.38
C HIS A 714 3.17 8.34 15.25
N LEU A 715 2.63 9.08 16.22
CA LEU A 715 2.58 10.56 16.19
C LEU A 715 3.96 11.25 16.28
N PRO A 716 4.96 10.71 16.98
CA PRO A 716 6.30 11.31 16.98
C PRO A 716 6.97 11.35 15.62
N TRP A 717 6.58 10.45 14.72
CA TRP A 717 7.26 10.23 13.44
C TRP A 717 6.55 10.93 12.27
N HIS A 718 5.25 11.23 12.42
CA HIS A 718 4.40 11.67 11.31
C HIS A 718 3.50 12.85 11.70
N ILE A 719 3.46 13.88 10.86
CA ILE A 719 2.53 15.02 10.99
C ILE A 719 1.08 14.58 10.72
N LYS A 720 0.89 13.52 9.94
CA LYS A 720 -0.43 12.96 9.59
C LYS A 720 -1.35 13.94 8.85
N ASN A 721 -0.76 14.78 8.00
CA ASN A 721 -1.44 15.64 7.03
C ASN A 721 -0.39 16.17 6.02
N LEU A 722 -0.60 15.93 4.73
CA LEU A 722 0.31 16.28 3.63
C LEU A 722 0.57 17.78 3.54
N TRP A 723 -0.47 18.60 3.63
CA TRP A 723 -0.35 20.04 3.44
C TRP A 723 0.30 20.71 4.63
N LEU A 724 -0.05 20.25 5.83
CA LEU A 724 0.61 20.69 7.05
C LEU A 724 2.06 20.23 7.07
N HIS A 725 2.37 19.02 6.58
CA HIS A 725 3.74 18.54 6.43
C HIS A 725 4.55 19.47 5.52
N LEU A 726 4.03 19.79 4.33
CA LEU A 726 4.68 20.75 3.43
C LEU A 726 4.88 22.12 4.09
N TYR A 727 3.89 22.64 4.81
CA TYR A 727 4.02 23.92 5.50
C TYR A 727 5.06 23.89 6.62
N VAL A 728 5.00 22.89 7.50
CA VAL A 728 5.88 22.75 8.66
C VAL A 728 7.34 22.58 8.22
N GLU A 729 7.60 21.79 7.18
CA GLU A 729 8.97 21.47 6.76
C GLU A 729 9.52 22.41 5.70
N SER A 730 8.70 22.93 4.78
CA SER A 730 9.14 23.74 3.64
C SER A 730 8.52 25.15 3.56
N GLY A 731 7.69 25.51 4.55
CA GLY A 731 7.10 26.84 4.69
C GLY A 731 6.04 27.16 3.64
N VAL A 732 5.62 28.42 3.63
CA VAL A 732 4.65 28.94 2.64
C VAL A 732 5.17 28.76 1.21
N PHE A 733 6.46 28.97 0.94
CA PHE A 733 6.99 28.85 -0.42
C PHE A 733 7.01 27.41 -0.92
N GLY A 734 7.37 26.44 -0.07
CA GLY A 734 7.28 25.03 -0.43
C GLY A 734 5.84 24.58 -0.66
N LEU A 735 4.92 24.97 0.24
CA LEU A 735 3.49 24.67 0.08
C LEU A 735 2.90 25.24 -1.22
N LEU A 736 3.09 26.55 -1.47
CA LEU A 736 2.51 27.23 -2.63
C LEU A 736 3.13 26.74 -3.95
N SER A 737 4.42 26.42 -3.96
CA SER A 737 5.08 25.91 -5.17
C SER A 737 4.58 24.51 -5.55
N VAL A 738 4.40 23.61 -4.58
CA VAL A 738 3.83 22.27 -4.82
C VAL A 738 2.36 22.36 -5.22
N LEU A 739 1.58 23.23 -4.58
CA LEU A 739 0.18 23.51 -4.97
C LEU A 739 0.09 24.05 -6.41
N GLY A 740 0.95 25.00 -6.77
CA GLY A 740 1.02 25.54 -8.14
C GLY A 740 1.38 24.48 -9.18
N LEU A 741 2.35 23.61 -8.88
CA LEU A 741 2.71 22.49 -9.74
C LEU A 741 1.56 21.49 -9.89
N PHE A 742 0.90 21.14 -8.78
CA PHE A 742 -0.23 20.21 -8.74
C PHE A 742 -1.44 20.75 -9.53
N THR A 743 -1.80 22.01 -9.31
CA THR A 743 -2.91 22.67 -10.04
C THR A 743 -2.63 22.74 -11.53
N LEU A 744 -1.39 23.06 -11.94
CA LEU A 744 -0.99 23.03 -13.34
C LEU A 744 -1.08 21.61 -13.94
N ALA A 745 -0.66 20.58 -13.20
CA ALA A 745 -0.77 19.19 -13.63
C ALA A 745 -2.25 18.79 -13.83
N CYS A 746 -3.13 19.09 -12.87
CA CYS A 746 -4.57 18.86 -12.99
C CYS A 746 -5.18 19.62 -14.18
N ALA A 747 -4.81 20.88 -14.38
CA ALA A 747 -5.28 21.68 -15.52
C ALA A 747 -4.77 21.13 -16.86
N SER A 748 -3.54 20.60 -16.92
CA SER A 748 -2.99 19.90 -18.08
C SER A 748 -3.79 18.64 -18.41
N LEU A 749 -4.06 17.81 -17.39
CA LEU A 749 -4.82 16.57 -17.55
C LEU A 749 -6.28 16.82 -17.92
N LEU A 750 -6.94 17.82 -17.32
CA LEU A 750 -8.33 18.19 -17.68
C LEU A 750 -8.42 18.64 -19.14
N ARG A 751 -7.44 19.43 -19.62
CA ARG A 751 -7.37 19.81 -21.04
C ARG A 751 -7.15 18.59 -21.93
N CYS A 752 -6.24 17.69 -21.55
CA CYS A 752 -5.98 16.45 -22.29
C CYS A 752 -7.20 15.53 -22.33
N ALA A 753 -7.90 15.35 -21.21
CA ALA A 753 -9.15 14.60 -21.11
C ALA A 753 -10.25 15.18 -22.01
N ALA A 754 -10.29 16.51 -22.17
CA ALA A 754 -11.35 17.17 -22.92
C ALA A 754 -11.10 17.30 -24.44
N GLN A 755 -9.88 17.06 -24.93
CA GLN A 755 -9.49 17.38 -26.31
C GLN A 755 -8.52 16.37 -26.98
N GLY A 756 -8.02 15.36 -26.27
CA GLY A 756 -6.88 14.55 -26.73
C GLY A 756 -7.17 13.08 -27.08
N PRO A 757 -6.37 12.46 -27.96
CA PRO A 757 -6.40 11.02 -28.25
C PRO A 757 -6.00 10.13 -27.05
N HIS A 758 -5.53 10.74 -25.94
CA HIS A 758 -5.13 10.07 -24.70
C HIS A 758 -6.08 10.37 -23.52
N ALA A 759 -7.32 10.76 -23.81
CA ALA A 759 -8.26 11.23 -22.80
C ALA A 759 -8.51 10.24 -21.65
N ASP A 760 -8.61 8.94 -21.95
CA ASP A 760 -8.85 7.90 -20.93
C ASP A 760 -7.67 7.81 -19.93
N GLY A 761 -6.43 7.93 -20.43
CA GLY A 761 -5.22 7.94 -19.60
C GLY A 761 -5.15 9.18 -18.70
N ALA A 762 -5.56 10.33 -19.23
CA ALA A 762 -5.62 11.57 -18.45
C ALA A 762 -6.69 11.51 -17.34
N ALA A 763 -7.85 10.90 -17.61
CA ALA A 763 -8.89 10.67 -16.61
C ALA A 763 -8.42 9.73 -15.49
N ALA A 764 -7.71 8.65 -15.83
CA ALA A 764 -7.13 7.75 -14.84
C ALA A 764 -6.06 8.42 -13.97
N MET A 765 -5.21 9.26 -14.57
CA MET A 765 -4.20 10.04 -13.83
C MET A 765 -4.86 11.07 -12.88
N LEU A 766 -5.92 11.77 -13.32
CA LEU A 766 -6.70 12.66 -12.46
C LEU A 766 -7.30 11.91 -11.27
N ALA A 767 -7.87 10.72 -11.51
CA ALA A 767 -8.39 9.86 -10.46
C ALA A 767 -7.31 9.43 -9.46
N ALA A 768 -6.12 9.06 -9.96
CA ALA A 768 -4.96 8.67 -9.14
C ALA A 768 -4.49 9.81 -8.24
N LEU A 769 -4.34 11.01 -8.81
CA LEU A 769 -3.97 12.22 -8.06
C LEU A 769 -5.04 12.61 -7.04
N ALA A 770 -6.33 12.55 -7.41
CA ALA A 770 -7.42 12.84 -6.49
C ALA A 770 -7.46 11.85 -5.30
N GLY A 771 -7.31 10.56 -5.56
CA GLY A 771 -7.24 9.54 -4.51
C GLY A 771 -6.07 9.78 -3.55
N PHE A 772 -4.88 10.08 -4.09
CA PHE A 772 -3.71 10.42 -3.28
C PHE A 772 -3.94 11.66 -2.40
N MET A 773 -4.60 12.69 -2.93
CA MET A 773 -4.91 13.90 -2.17
C MET A 773 -5.90 13.64 -1.02
N VAL A 774 -6.90 12.76 -1.21
CA VAL A 774 -7.82 12.39 -0.13
C VAL A 774 -7.06 11.71 1.02
N ILE A 775 -6.11 10.84 0.72
CA ILE A 775 -5.26 10.24 1.76
C ILE A 775 -4.37 11.31 2.41
N GLY A 776 -3.83 12.24 1.62
CA GLY A 776 -3.02 13.35 2.10
C GLY A 776 -3.72 14.27 3.12
N VAL A 777 -5.06 14.30 3.16
CA VAL A 777 -5.79 15.01 4.23
C VAL A 777 -5.53 14.38 5.61
N PHE A 778 -5.24 13.08 5.66
CA PHE A 778 -5.10 12.30 6.90
C PHE A 778 -3.69 11.73 7.13
N ASP A 779 -2.80 11.81 6.15
CA ASP A 779 -1.42 11.32 6.28
C ASP A 779 -0.42 12.24 5.55
N SER A 780 0.85 12.23 5.98
CA SER A 780 1.89 13.11 5.44
C SER A 780 2.36 12.64 4.05
N LEU A 781 2.44 11.34 3.81
CA LEU A 781 2.77 10.62 2.56
C LEU A 781 4.14 10.94 1.91
N LEU A 782 4.57 12.20 1.89
CA LEU A 782 5.84 12.65 1.33
C LEU A 782 7.03 12.42 2.28
N ASP A 783 6.75 12.03 3.53
CA ASP A 783 7.72 11.52 4.49
C ASP A 783 8.14 10.07 4.21
N VAL A 784 7.58 9.46 3.14
CA VAL A 784 7.96 8.16 2.59
C VAL A 784 8.59 8.36 1.20
N PRO A 785 9.93 8.30 1.07
CA PRO A 785 10.63 8.69 -0.16
C PRO A 785 10.18 7.95 -1.43
N ARG A 786 9.89 6.65 -1.35
CA ARG A 786 9.38 5.87 -2.50
C ARG A 786 8.02 6.34 -3.00
N ILE A 787 7.12 6.68 -2.08
CA ILE A 787 5.79 7.20 -2.39
C ILE A 787 5.89 8.63 -2.94
N ALA A 788 6.75 9.47 -2.33
CA ALA A 788 7.05 10.80 -2.82
C ALA A 788 7.61 10.77 -4.26
N LEU A 789 8.57 9.87 -4.54
CA LEU A 789 9.14 9.70 -5.87
C LEU A 789 8.06 9.31 -6.89
N LEU A 790 7.20 8.34 -6.56
CA LEU A 790 6.10 7.94 -7.44
C LEU A 790 5.16 9.10 -7.73
N PHE A 791 4.75 9.84 -6.68
CA PHE A 791 3.90 11.01 -6.81
C PHE A 791 4.53 12.08 -7.72
N TYR A 792 5.80 12.44 -7.50
CA TYR A 792 6.50 13.40 -8.34
C TYR A 792 6.62 12.91 -9.79
N MET A 793 6.89 11.63 -10.02
CA MET A 793 6.94 11.07 -11.37
C MET A 793 5.58 11.12 -12.07
N LEU A 794 4.46 10.90 -11.36
CA LEU A 794 3.12 11.05 -11.91
C LEU A 794 2.81 12.53 -12.25
N LEU A 795 3.21 13.48 -11.40
CA LEU A 795 3.11 14.91 -11.71
C LEU A 795 3.92 15.28 -12.95
N LEU A 796 5.16 14.80 -13.06
CA LEU A 796 5.99 15.04 -14.23
C LEU A 796 5.34 14.46 -15.50
N CYS A 797 4.81 13.23 -15.43
CA CYS A 797 4.08 12.63 -16.55
C CYS A 797 2.85 13.44 -16.96
N ALA A 798 2.11 14.00 -16.00
CA ALA A 798 0.94 14.85 -16.25
C ALA A 798 1.28 16.19 -16.95
N LEU A 799 2.53 16.63 -16.84
CA LEU A 799 3.03 17.87 -17.43
C LEU A 799 3.69 17.67 -18.81
N LEU A 800 3.81 16.43 -19.30
CA LEU A 800 4.41 16.17 -20.60
C LEU A 800 3.47 16.52 -21.77
N GLN A 801 4.04 17.11 -22.82
CA GLN A 801 3.35 17.42 -24.08
C GLN A 801 4.21 16.98 -25.28
N PRO A 802 3.60 16.60 -26.42
CA PRO A 802 4.36 16.34 -27.64
C PRO A 802 5.13 17.59 -28.09
N SER A 803 6.39 17.44 -28.50
CA SER A 803 7.12 18.54 -29.11
C SER A 803 6.51 18.91 -30.47
N THR A 804 6.18 20.19 -30.69
CA THR A 804 5.84 20.69 -32.03
C THR A 804 7.06 20.53 -32.93
N PRO A 805 6.96 19.91 -34.12
CA PRO A 805 8.08 19.89 -35.04
C PRO A 805 8.43 21.33 -35.43
N PRO A 806 9.72 21.69 -35.57
CA PRO A 806 10.09 22.98 -36.12
C PRO A 806 9.44 23.11 -37.49
N ALA A 807 8.82 24.26 -37.77
CA ALA A 807 8.27 24.56 -39.08
C ALA A 807 9.40 24.35 -40.09
N MET A 808 9.26 23.36 -40.98
CA MET A 808 10.16 23.25 -42.11
C MET A 808 10.07 24.58 -42.85
N GLU A 809 11.17 25.32 -42.81
CA GLU A 809 11.44 26.45 -43.67
C GLU A 809 11.11 25.96 -45.08
N ARG A 810 9.99 26.41 -45.63
CA ARG A 810 9.63 26.20 -47.03
C ARG A 810 10.74 26.87 -47.82
N THR A 811 11.79 26.11 -48.14
CA THR A 811 12.76 26.50 -49.15
C THR A 811 11.97 26.72 -50.42
N ARG A 812 11.84 27.99 -50.79
CA ARG A 812 11.34 28.42 -52.10
C ARG A 812 12.12 27.65 -53.17
N ARG A 813 11.42 26.87 -53.97
CA ARG A 813 11.77 26.61 -55.36
C ARG A 813 10.59 27.00 -56.20
#